data_AF-A0A947ZGH3-F1
#
_entry.id   AF-A0A947ZGH3-F1
#
_cell.length_a   1.000
_cell.length_b   1.000
_cell.length_c   1.000
_cell.angle_alpha   90.00
_cell.angle_beta   90.00
_cell.angle_gamma   90.00
#
_symmetry.space_group_name_H-M   'P 1'
#
loop_
_entity.id
_entity.type
_entity.pdbx_description
1 polymer ?
#
loop_
_entity_poly.entity_id
_entity_poly.type
_entity_poly.pdbx_seq_one_letter_code
_entity_poly.pdbx_strand_id
1 'polypeptide(L)'
;MGTLEVVGAGTLGACDALEIVVPACDVEDADLCRALNGFSLPVKEIVIVDMGKHQSLTFRSPIGNAFVKIEELAGLHPASAARLELWRFSQFFIKRLHSETGVHLFSLKAQKQPQDERLLAMVEVFNPEVINGPSGLRTMPGLSLAFRTACQSMREAQSKKNKMDRLHWNHMVLSVDPMPQLTEEEMKAIAGELVPFGSHLGLDQVQVYAELKNDRDETSPWCFRIRGNLKEGLSFEHGPREGAMVQPIGEKSRQEIHARRRGVNSPEAILRLLKKDLSGNSRGEFLPFDVVVDPASGQQHLIQSEWPENHNSGVLIGILNIPTVAHPQGVSRVTIISNPLQNMGSLSEPECRRIIGALDLARDRRLPVYWLPVSGGAKIDFESGTENLDWTARVLRRIVEFTENGGMIDILVAGINVGAQAYFDAEATMISTTKGFLVMTEEGSMVLTGKRALDVSGAVSAEDNLGIGGCERIMGPSGQAQAMVKDISAGHQLMLHHADLVMGEGGVPLRVATPDPFTRDITLAPYPLHLGHGFTKLGAIFSEETNPGRKKPFSVRPVMQAVKDSDAFVVERWGGLGDGAEGVSVWETRVGGIPAGFLGIDAMGIPRVGAIPSDGPESWSPSTLFPKGAYKLGRGLSAFSGQIPVVIFANLSGFDGSPESLRKWQLVHGAEIGRALVKFQGPVLLVVLSRYHGGAYVVFSTALNDQMEAVALKGSYASVIGGSAAASVVFNSAISRKIEQDPGILGIREELKTAAGRQRMSLEARLSERLSALRTTLSLETAEQFDRIHSVERAAKVGSLKSVIEPSQLRPYIINFLSGRLGLVD
;
A
#
# COMPACT_ATOMS: atom_id res chain seq x y z
N MET A 1 -54.71 -33.61 24.56
CA MET A 1 -55.34 -34.38 23.47
C MET A 1 -56.46 -33.54 22.86
N GLY A 2 -56.14 -32.73 21.87
CA GLY A 2 -57.13 -32.14 20.96
C GLY A 2 -57.05 -32.93 19.65
N THR A 3 -58.19 -33.35 19.13
CA THR A 3 -58.33 -34.02 17.83
C THR A 3 -57.65 -33.20 16.74
N LEU A 4 -56.60 -33.75 16.13
CA LEU A 4 -56.07 -33.31 14.85
C LEU A 4 -57.13 -33.66 13.80
N GLU A 5 -58.04 -32.72 13.50
CA GLU A 5 -58.90 -32.82 12.33
C GLU A 5 -58.06 -32.55 11.08
N VAL A 6 -57.80 -33.60 10.30
CA VAL A 6 -57.29 -33.47 8.94
C VAL A 6 -58.44 -32.95 8.07
N VAL A 7 -58.51 -31.63 7.89
CA VAL A 7 -59.45 -31.01 6.96
C VAL A 7 -58.92 -31.20 5.54
N GLY A 8 -59.40 -32.26 4.87
CA GLY A 8 -59.15 -32.51 3.46
C GLY A 8 -58.88 -33.97 3.13
N ALA A 9 -59.92 -34.81 3.16
CA ALA A 9 -59.89 -36.12 2.52
C ALA A 9 -60.06 -35.97 0.99
N GLY A 10 -59.03 -35.45 0.33
CA GLY A 10 -58.76 -35.73 -1.08
C GLY A 10 -57.62 -36.75 -1.11
N THR A 11 -57.63 -37.69 -2.06
CA THR A 11 -56.50 -38.61 -2.28
C THR A 11 -55.20 -37.80 -2.38
N LEU A 12 -54.42 -37.79 -1.29
CA LEU A 12 -53.05 -37.28 -1.29
C LEU A 12 -52.30 -38.16 -2.30
N GLY A 13 -52.10 -37.62 -3.51
CA GLY A 13 -51.04 -38.10 -4.39
C GLY A 13 -49.73 -38.10 -3.59
N ALA A 14 -48.81 -39.02 -3.90
CA ALA A 14 -47.59 -39.25 -3.14
C ALA A 14 -46.94 -37.95 -2.61
N CYS A 15 -47.13 -37.65 -1.32
CA CYS A 15 -46.51 -36.53 -0.64
C CYS A 15 -45.27 -37.04 0.09
N ASP A 16 -44.08 -36.57 -0.28
CA ASP A 16 -42.84 -36.97 0.40
C ASP A 16 -42.69 -36.32 1.79
N ALA A 17 -43.40 -35.21 2.08
CA ALA A 17 -43.35 -34.49 3.34
C ALA A 17 -44.72 -33.90 3.78
N LEU A 18 -44.93 -33.72 5.08
CA LEU A 18 -46.13 -33.12 5.69
C LEU A 18 -45.75 -32.01 6.69
N GLU A 19 -46.36 -30.83 6.56
CA GLU A 19 -46.17 -29.71 7.49
C GLU A 19 -47.44 -29.47 8.33
N ILE A 20 -47.27 -29.34 9.65
CA ILE A 20 -48.35 -29.16 10.62
C ILE A 20 -48.07 -27.89 11.43
N VAL A 21 -48.89 -26.86 11.25
CA VAL A 21 -48.76 -25.59 11.97
C VAL A 21 -49.65 -25.61 13.20
N VAL A 22 -49.07 -25.38 14.39
CA VAL A 22 -49.79 -25.38 15.67
C VAL A 22 -49.60 -24.06 16.42
N PRO A 23 -50.62 -23.55 17.14
CA PRO A 23 -50.50 -22.32 17.92
C PRO A 23 -49.48 -22.43 19.07
N ALA A 24 -49.39 -23.58 19.73
CA ALA A 24 -48.41 -23.91 20.75
C ALA A 24 -48.27 -25.45 20.87
N CYS A 25 -47.05 -25.98 20.94
CA CYS A 25 -46.78 -27.40 21.13
C CYS A 25 -46.25 -27.65 22.55
N ASP A 26 -47.12 -28.12 23.45
CA ASP A 26 -46.78 -28.44 24.85
C ASP A 26 -46.70 -29.94 25.14
N VAL A 27 -46.49 -30.74 24.09
CA VAL A 27 -46.35 -32.20 24.17
C VAL A 27 -44.87 -32.58 24.13
N GLU A 28 -44.45 -33.52 24.97
CA GLU A 28 -43.08 -34.02 24.98
C GLU A 28 -42.74 -34.78 23.68
N ASP A 29 -41.48 -34.69 23.22
CA ASP A 29 -41.03 -35.30 21.96
C ASP A 29 -41.34 -36.81 21.87
N ALA A 30 -41.24 -37.53 22.99
CA ALA A 30 -41.50 -38.97 23.04
C ALA A 30 -42.99 -39.32 22.83
N ASP A 31 -43.90 -38.48 23.32
CA ASP A 31 -45.34 -38.62 23.11
C ASP A 31 -45.71 -38.22 21.68
N LEU A 32 -45.05 -37.19 21.13
CA LEU A 32 -45.21 -36.75 19.74
C LEU A 32 -44.77 -37.86 18.76
N CYS A 33 -43.58 -38.44 18.96
CA CYS A 33 -43.11 -39.59 18.18
C CYS A 33 -44.08 -40.78 18.26
N ARG A 34 -44.59 -41.10 19.46
CA ARG A 34 -45.60 -42.16 19.64
C ARG A 34 -46.90 -41.86 18.89
N ALA A 35 -47.37 -40.63 18.93
CA ALA A 35 -48.56 -40.20 18.21
C ALA A 35 -48.35 -40.28 16.69
N LEU A 36 -47.24 -39.74 16.18
CA LEU A 36 -46.90 -39.77 14.75
C LEU A 36 -46.74 -41.20 14.21
N ASN A 37 -46.12 -42.09 14.98
CA ASN A 37 -46.01 -43.52 14.65
C ASN A 37 -47.34 -44.28 14.72
N GLY A 38 -48.37 -43.71 15.36
CA GLY A 38 -49.73 -44.24 15.37
C GLY A 38 -50.49 -44.01 14.06
N PHE A 39 -50.00 -43.15 13.17
CA PHE A 39 -50.61 -42.86 11.87
C PHE A 39 -49.89 -43.60 10.74
N SER A 40 -50.64 -44.29 9.88
CA SER A 40 -50.11 -44.88 8.63
C SER A 40 -50.11 -43.82 7.51
N LEU A 41 -49.19 -42.86 7.59
CA LEU A 41 -49.03 -41.80 6.59
C LEU A 41 -47.93 -42.19 5.58
N PRO A 42 -48.17 -42.13 4.26
CA PRO A 42 -47.17 -42.44 3.24
C PRO A 42 -46.18 -41.28 3.02
N VAL A 43 -45.65 -40.69 4.11
CA VAL A 43 -44.76 -39.51 4.08
C VAL A 43 -43.40 -39.88 4.69
N LYS A 44 -42.31 -39.29 4.17
CA LYS A 44 -40.95 -39.54 4.66
C LYS A 44 -40.51 -38.52 5.71
N GLU A 45 -41.11 -37.34 5.71
CA GLU A 45 -40.79 -36.23 6.61
C GLU A 45 -42.07 -35.59 7.16
N ILE A 46 -42.07 -35.27 8.46
CA ILE A 46 -43.13 -34.50 9.12
C ILE A 46 -42.47 -33.32 9.83
N VAL A 47 -42.96 -32.10 9.58
CA VAL A 47 -42.49 -30.87 10.22
C VAL A 47 -43.63 -30.28 11.03
N ILE A 48 -43.40 -30.01 12.31
CA ILE A 48 -44.36 -29.34 13.18
C ILE A 48 -43.85 -27.92 13.46
N VAL A 49 -44.59 -26.92 13.01
CA VAL A 49 -44.27 -25.50 13.22
C VAL A 49 -45.05 -24.99 14.42
N ASP A 50 -44.34 -24.75 15.52
CA ASP A 50 -44.89 -24.18 16.75
C ASP A 50 -44.82 -22.65 16.67
N MET A 51 -45.97 -22.02 16.45
CA MET A 51 -46.09 -20.57 16.32
C MET A 51 -45.83 -19.83 17.64
N GLY A 52 -46.16 -20.45 18.78
CA GLY A 52 -46.01 -19.84 20.11
C GLY A 52 -44.57 -19.85 20.60
N LYS A 53 -43.78 -20.86 20.22
CA LYS A 53 -42.34 -20.96 20.52
C LYS A 53 -41.44 -20.51 19.36
N HIS A 54 -42.02 -20.08 18.24
CA HIS A 54 -41.31 -19.71 17.00
C HIS A 54 -40.25 -20.74 16.57
N GLN A 55 -40.61 -22.02 16.60
CA GLN A 55 -39.69 -23.11 16.30
C GLN A 55 -40.34 -24.18 15.41
N SER A 56 -39.52 -24.96 14.71
CA SER A 56 -39.96 -26.14 13.96
C SER A 56 -39.35 -27.42 14.54
N LEU A 57 -40.13 -28.49 14.61
CA LEU A 57 -39.71 -29.82 15.00
C LEU A 57 -39.79 -30.74 13.78
N THR A 58 -38.68 -31.30 13.36
CA THR A 58 -38.62 -32.15 12.16
C THR A 58 -38.47 -33.62 12.56
N PHE A 59 -39.28 -34.48 11.95
CA PHE A 59 -39.26 -35.93 12.14
C PHE A 59 -39.09 -36.60 10.78
N ARG A 60 -38.19 -37.57 10.66
CA ARG A 60 -38.01 -38.35 9.43
C ARG A 60 -38.19 -39.83 9.69
N SER A 61 -38.71 -40.53 8.69
CA SER A 61 -38.93 -41.98 8.73
C SER A 61 -38.01 -42.67 7.70
N PRO A 62 -36.94 -43.36 8.14
CA PRO A 62 -36.03 -44.05 7.23
C PRO A 62 -36.67 -45.22 6.47
N ILE A 63 -37.77 -45.78 7.01
CA ILE A 63 -38.44 -47.01 6.55
C ILE A 63 -39.97 -46.84 6.38
N GLY A 64 -40.48 -45.60 6.34
CA GLY A 64 -41.90 -45.28 6.11
C GLY A 64 -42.82 -45.34 7.33
N ASN A 65 -42.52 -46.18 8.34
CA ASN A 65 -43.44 -46.42 9.47
C ASN A 65 -42.86 -46.11 10.87
N ALA A 66 -41.67 -45.50 10.96
CA ALA A 66 -41.05 -45.15 12.25
C ALA A 66 -40.34 -43.79 12.16
N PHE A 67 -41.00 -42.75 12.67
CA PHE A 67 -40.49 -41.39 12.74
C PHE A 67 -39.53 -41.22 13.92
N VAL A 68 -38.37 -40.64 13.61
CA VAL A 68 -37.36 -40.22 14.59
C VAL A 68 -37.17 -38.71 14.45
N LYS A 69 -37.10 -38.02 15.59
CA LYS A 69 -36.80 -36.60 15.64
C LYS A 69 -35.39 -36.33 15.11
N ILE A 70 -35.25 -35.34 14.24
CA ILE A 70 -33.97 -34.89 13.70
C ILE A 70 -33.49 -33.72 14.56
N GLU A 71 -32.67 -34.04 15.56
CA GLU A 71 -32.14 -33.06 16.51
C GLU A 71 -31.26 -32.00 15.82
N GLU A 72 -30.63 -32.33 14.69
CA GLU A 72 -29.85 -31.40 13.89
C GLU A 72 -30.69 -30.25 13.31
N LEU A 73 -31.99 -30.47 13.13
CA LEU A 73 -32.96 -29.51 12.59
C LEU A 73 -33.90 -28.95 13.67
N ALA A 74 -33.69 -29.27 14.95
CA ALA A 74 -34.55 -28.79 16.02
C ALA A 74 -34.57 -27.25 16.07
N GLY A 75 -35.68 -26.63 15.68
CA GLY A 75 -35.87 -25.17 15.55
C GLY A 75 -35.39 -24.56 14.23
N LEU A 76 -35.06 -25.36 13.21
CA LEU A 76 -34.66 -24.92 11.86
C LEU A 76 -35.51 -25.65 10.83
N HIS A 77 -36.26 -24.90 10.03
CA HIS A 77 -37.14 -25.49 9.04
C HIS A 77 -36.33 -26.21 7.95
N PRO A 78 -36.73 -27.40 7.46
CA PRO A 78 -36.00 -28.12 6.42
C PRO A 78 -35.76 -27.30 5.14
N ALA A 79 -36.72 -26.46 4.75
CA ALA A 79 -36.55 -25.54 3.61
C ALA A 79 -35.45 -24.49 3.86
N SER A 80 -35.36 -23.93 5.07
CA SER A 80 -34.26 -23.02 5.46
C SER A 80 -32.93 -23.75 5.48
N ALA A 81 -32.89 -24.97 6.04
CA ALA A 81 -31.69 -25.81 6.05
C ALA A 81 -31.21 -26.15 4.63
N ALA A 82 -32.13 -26.34 3.69
CA ALA A 82 -31.82 -26.55 2.27
C ALA A 82 -31.28 -25.29 1.61
N ARG A 83 -31.91 -24.12 1.80
CA ARG A 83 -31.44 -22.82 1.26
C ARG A 83 -30.07 -22.42 1.78
N LEU A 84 -29.80 -22.68 3.06
CA LEU A 84 -28.51 -22.48 3.72
C LEU A 84 -27.50 -23.60 3.44
N GLU A 85 -27.89 -24.62 2.67
CA GLU A 85 -27.04 -25.75 2.25
C GLU A 85 -26.40 -26.53 3.41
N LEU A 86 -27.11 -26.72 4.53
CA LEU A 86 -26.60 -27.45 5.70
C LEU A 86 -26.13 -28.88 5.35
N TRP A 87 -26.74 -29.49 4.33
CA TRP A 87 -26.38 -30.81 3.80
C TRP A 87 -24.91 -30.94 3.35
N ARG A 88 -24.26 -29.83 2.99
CA ARG A 88 -22.83 -29.82 2.60
C ARG A 88 -21.91 -30.20 3.76
N PHE A 89 -22.36 -30.08 5.01
CA PHE A 89 -21.61 -30.47 6.20
C PHE A 89 -21.91 -31.90 6.67
N SER A 90 -22.47 -32.75 5.80
CA SER A 90 -22.80 -34.16 6.10
C SER A 90 -21.61 -35.05 6.49
N GLN A 91 -20.36 -34.61 6.27
CA GLN A 91 -19.14 -35.28 6.76
C GLN A 91 -18.85 -34.98 8.26
N PHE A 92 -19.70 -34.20 8.93
CA PHE A 92 -19.56 -33.78 10.32
C PHE A 92 -20.74 -34.29 11.15
N PHE A 93 -20.48 -34.56 12.42
CA PHE A 93 -21.53 -34.60 13.43
C PHE A 93 -21.94 -33.17 13.74
N ILE A 94 -23.22 -32.88 13.57
CA ILE A 94 -23.79 -31.53 13.70
C ILE A 94 -24.56 -31.48 15.01
N LYS A 95 -24.19 -30.54 15.89
CA LYS A 95 -24.91 -30.28 17.14
C LYS A 95 -25.32 -28.82 17.19
N ARG A 96 -26.63 -28.55 17.29
CA ARG A 96 -27.12 -27.18 17.48
C ARG A 96 -26.71 -26.64 18.84
N LEU A 97 -26.29 -25.37 18.87
CA LEU A 97 -25.96 -24.61 20.07
C LEU A 97 -27.04 -23.55 20.33
N HIS A 98 -27.05 -23.03 21.56
CA HIS A 98 -27.83 -21.83 21.87
C HIS A 98 -27.26 -20.62 21.12
N SER A 99 -28.15 -19.78 20.58
CA SER A 99 -27.83 -18.59 19.81
C SER A 99 -28.95 -17.56 19.93
N GLU A 100 -28.64 -16.32 19.59
CA GLU A 100 -29.59 -15.21 19.51
C GLU A 100 -30.65 -15.46 18.42
N THR A 101 -31.80 -14.79 18.55
CA THR A 101 -32.91 -14.88 17.60
C THR A 101 -32.45 -14.53 16.18
N GLY A 102 -32.83 -15.37 15.19
CA GLY A 102 -32.45 -15.20 13.78
C GLY A 102 -31.09 -15.77 13.40
N VAL A 103 -30.33 -16.33 14.35
CA VAL A 103 -29.06 -17.03 14.09
C VAL A 103 -29.21 -18.52 14.38
N HIS A 104 -28.75 -19.36 13.46
CA HIS A 104 -28.62 -20.81 13.68
C HIS A 104 -27.14 -21.16 13.88
N LEU A 105 -26.75 -21.43 15.12
CA LEU A 105 -25.38 -21.79 15.47
C LEU A 105 -25.22 -23.29 15.68
N PHE A 106 -24.21 -23.88 15.03
CA PHE A 106 -23.88 -25.29 15.11
C PHE A 106 -22.43 -25.50 15.55
N SER A 107 -22.21 -26.54 16.37
CA SER A 107 -20.92 -27.17 16.58
C SER A 107 -20.80 -28.33 15.60
N LEU A 108 -19.73 -28.33 14.82
CA LEU A 108 -19.39 -29.37 13.86
C LEU A 108 -18.19 -30.15 14.37
N LYS A 109 -18.25 -31.48 14.30
CA LYS A 109 -17.12 -32.37 14.62
C LYS A 109 -16.94 -33.38 13.50
N ALA A 110 -15.80 -33.38 12.82
CA ALA A 110 -15.64 -34.25 11.64
C ALA A 110 -15.73 -35.73 12.02
N GLN A 111 -16.48 -36.52 11.23
CA GLN A 111 -16.77 -37.92 11.56
C GLN A 111 -15.50 -38.78 11.55
N LYS A 112 -14.64 -38.59 10.54
CA LYS A 112 -13.38 -39.34 10.39
C LYS A 112 -12.20 -38.72 11.15
N GLN A 113 -12.32 -37.47 11.58
CA GLN A 113 -11.25 -36.73 12.26
C GLN A 113 -11.80 -35.92 13.43
N PRO A 114 -12.04 -36.55 14.60
CA PRO A 114 -12.69 -35.90 15.74
C PRO A 114 -11.97 -34.65 16.27
N GLN A 115 -10.70 -34.40 15.93
CA GLN A 115 -9.99 -33.18 16.32
C GLN A 115 -10.36 -31.95 15.47
N ASP A 116 -11.00 -32.15 14.32
CA ASP A 116 -11.56 -31.08 13.49
C ASP A 116 -12.92 -30.67 14.07
N GLU A 117 -12.87 -29.69 14.97
CA GLU A 117 -14.03 -29.01 15.53
C GLU A 117 -14.19 -27.61 14.93
N ARG A 118 -15.42 -27.25 14.54
CA ARG A 118 -15.74 -25.95 13.96
C ARG A 118 -17.04 -25.39 14.53
N LEU A 119 -17.18 -24.08 14.51
CA LEU A 119 -18.48 -23.41 14.60
C LEU A 119 -18.97 -23.09 13.20
N LEU A 120 -20.27 -23.25 13.00
CA LEU A 120 -20.99 -22.84 11.79
C LEU A 120 -22.15 -21.95 12.21
N ALA A 121 -22.12 -20.69 11.83
CA ALA A 121 -23.25 -19.78 11.98
C ALA A 121 -23.98 -19.64 10.64
N MET A 122 -25.29 -19.80 10.65
CA MET A 122 -26.14 -19.65 9.48
C MET A 122 -27.24 -18.64 9.75
N VAL A 123 -27.47 -17.74 8.80
CA VAL A 123 -28.39 -16.61 8.95
C VAL A 123 -29.13 -16.36 7.64
N GLU A 124 -30.44 -16.12 7.72
CA GLU A 124 -31.25 -15.68 6.58
C GLU A 124 -31.64 -14.22 6.78
N VAL A 125 -31.44 -13.42 5.73
CA VAL A 125 -31.80 -12.00 5.68
C VAL A 125 -32.78 -11.82 4.54
N PHE A 126 -34.02 -11.54 4.89
CA PHE A 126 -35.10 -11.33 3.93
C PHE A 126 -35.36 -9.85 3.72
N ASN A 127 -35.59 -9.46 2.46
CA ASN A 127 -35.92 -8.10 2.04
C ASN A 127 -35.04 -7.02 2.71
N PRO A 128 -33.70 -7.10 2.57
CA PRO A 128 -32.82 -6.17 3.25
C PRO A 128 -33.02 -4.74 2.72
N GLU A 129 -33.21 -3.79 3.64
CA GLU A 129 -33.22 -2.37 3.31
C GLU A 129 -31.82 -1.88 2.92
N VAL A 130 -31.75 -1.06 1.87
CA VAL A 130 -30.52 -0.41 1.40
C VAL A 130 -30.63 1.08 1.61
N ILE A 131 -29.68 1.66 2.34
CA ILE A 131 -29.65 3.10 2.65
C ILE A 131 -28.34 3.73 2.20
N ASN A 132 -28.32 5.04 1.97
CA ASN A 132 -27.09 5.76 1.67
C ASN A 132 -26.27 5.96 2.95
N GLY A 133 -25.02 5.52 2.95
CA GLY A 133 -24.09 5.70 4.05
C GLY A 133 -23.47 7.11 4.09
N PRO A 134 -22.75 7.46 5.17
CA PRO A 134 -22.12 8.78 5.33
C PRO A 134 -21.05 9.10 4.28
N SER A 135 -20.44 8.07 3.68
CA SER A 135 -19.45 8.18 2.61
C SER A 135 -20.07 8.36 1.21
N GLY A 136 -21.40 8.33 1.10
CA GLY A 136 -22.12 8.29 -0.17
C GLY A 136 -22.27 6.88 -0.77
N LEU A 137 -21.61 5.86 -0.23
CA LEU A 137 -21.79 4.45 -0.62
C LEU A 137 -23.03 3.86 0.06
N ARG A 138 -23.77 3.00 -0.64
CA ARG A 138 -24.93 2.31 -0.06
C ARG A 138 -24.51 1.26 0.96
N THR A 139 -25.26 1.13 2.04
CA THR A 139 -25.07 0.15 3.12
C THR A 139 -26.32 -0.69 3.31
N MET A 140 -26.18 -1.83 4.00
CA MET A 140 -27.27 -2.79 4.23
C MET A 140 -27.40 -3.10 5.73
N PRO A 141 -28.08 -2.23 6.51
CA PRO A 141 -28.10 -2.33 7.97
C PRO A 141 -28.63 -3.65 8.50
N GLY A 142 -29.65 -4.23 7.83
CA GLY A 142 -30.20 -5.53 8.19
C GLY A 142 -29.15 -6.65 8.11
N LEU A 143 -28.35 -6.69 7.03
CA LEU A 143 -27.23 -7.64 6.92
C LEU A 143 -26.16 -7.37 7.96
N SER A 144 -25.81 -6.10 8.18
CA SER A 144 -24.80 -5.72 9.17
C SER A 144 -25.21 -6.15 10.58
N LEU A 145 -26.47 -5.95 10.96
CA LEU A 145 -27.02 -6.42 12.22
C LEU A 145 -26.96 -7.95 12.30
N ALA A 146 -27.45 -8.64 11.28
CA ALA A 146 -27.50 -10.10 11.24
C ALA A 146 -26.09 -10.74 11.36
N PHE A 147 -25.10 -10.17 10.67
CA PHE A 147 -23.69 -10.55 10.78
C PHE A 147 -23.13 -10.33 12.18
N ARG A 148 -23.40 -9.16 12.79
CA ARG A 148 -22.94 -8.82 14.14
C ARG A 148 -23.56 -9.73 15.19
N THR A 149 -24.86 -10.04 15.08
CA THR A 149 -25.57 -10.97 15.95
C THR A 149 -25.01 -12.39 15.84
N ALA A 150 -24.69 -12.85 14.62
CA ALA A 150 -24.02 -14.13 14.42
C ALA A 150 -22.63 -14.16 15.04
N CYS A 151 -21.85 -13.09 14.86
CA CYS A 151 -20.55 -12.93 15.50
C CYS A 151 -20.63 -12.96 17.03
N GLN A 152 -21.66 -12.32 17.61
CA GLN A 152 -21.90 -12.35 19.05
C GLN A 152 -22.21 -13.77 19.54
N SER A 153 -23.13 -14.48 18.89
CA SER A 153 -23.47 -15.87 19.24
C SER A 153 -22.24 -16.79 19.16
N MET A 154 -21.40 -16.63 18.13
CA MET A 154 -20.13 -17.37 18.02
C MET A 154 -19.15 -17.00 19.13
N ARG A 155 -19.07 -15.72 19.52
CA ARG A 155 -18.20 -15.22 20.60
C ARG A 155 -18.59 -15.82 21.94
N GLU A 156 -19.89 -15.90 22.23
CA GLU A 156 -20.43 -16.52 23.45
C GLU A 156 -20.18 -18.03 23.49
N ALA A 157 -20.24 -18.72 22.34
CA ALA A 157 -19.85 -20.12 22.28
C ALA A 157 -18.33 -20.31 22.49
N GLN A 158 -17.50 -19.42 21.93
CA GLN A 158 -16.05 -19.46 22.09
C GLN A 158 -15.58 -19.03 23.49
N SER A 159 -16.32 -18.18 24.20
CA SER A 159 -15.95 -17.70 25.55
C SER A 159 -16.01 -18.83 26.60
N LYS A 160 -16.80 -19.87 26.35
CA LYS A 160 -16.88 -21.09 27.17
C LYS A 160 -15.66 -22.00 27.02
N LYS A 161 -14.80 -21.76 26.02
CA LYS A 161 -13.55 -22.50 25.78
C LYS A 161 -12.36 -21.72 26.33
N ASN A 162 -11.36 -22.43 26.84
CA ASN A 162 -10.08 -21.81 27.21
C ASN A 162 -9.41 -21.19 25.98
N LYS A 163 -8.51 -20.22 26.19
CA LYS A 163 -7.83 -19.51 25.09
C LYS A 163 -7.15 -20.45 24.08
N MET A 164 -6.58 -21.57 24.55
CA MET A 164 -5.90 -22.56 23.70
C MET A 164 -6.85 -23.51 22.95
N ASP A 165 -8.08 -23.67 23.45
CA ASP A 165 -9.10 -24.58 22.90
C ASP A 165 -10.05 -23.87 21.92
N ARG A 166 -9.86 -22.56 21.73
CA ARG A 166 -10.63 -21.75 20.79
C ARG A 166 -10.48 -22.27 19.36
N LEU A 167 -11.57 -22.15 18.60
CA LEU A 167 -11.68 -22.69 17.26
C LEU A 167 -11.28 -21.62 16.23
N HIS A 168 -10.44 -22.01 15.26
CA HIS A 168 -9.78 -21.10 14.30
C HIS A 168 -10.10 -21.40 12.82
N TRP A 169 -11.11 -22.25 12.59
CA TRP A 169 -11.55 -22.67 11.25
C TRP A 169 -13.08 -22.69 11.13
N ASN A 170 -13.70 -21.62 11.61
CA ASN A 170 -15.15 -21.48 11.69
C ASN A 170 -15.73 -20.92 10.38
N HIS A 171 -16.99 -21.24 10.13
CA HIS A 171 -17.71 -20.90 8.91
C HIS A 171 -18.91 -20.02 9.23
N MET A 172 -19.21 -19.09 8.33
CA MET A 172 -20.45 -18.31 8.38
C MET A 172 -21.13 -18.33 7.02
N VAL A 173 -22.42 -18.65 7.01
CA VAL A 173 -23.27 -18.66 5.82
C VAL A 173 -24.39 -17.64 6.02
N LEU A 174 -24.50 -16.69 5.09
CA LEU A 174 -25.54 -15.68 5.06
C LEU A 174 -26.36 -15.93 3.78
N SER A 175 -27.66 -16.12 3.89
CA SER A 175 -28.57 -16.10 2.74
C SER A 175 -29.23 -14.73 2.66
N VAL A 176 -29.12 -14.06 1.53
CA VAL A 176 -29.73 -12.75 1.29
C VAL A 176 -30.73 -12.89 0.15
N ASP A 177 -32.00 -12.63 0.44
CA ASP A 177 -33.08 -12.82 -0.53
C ASP A 177 -34.16 -11.71 -0.46
N PRO A 178 -34.40 -10.97 -1.57
CA PRO A 178 -33.57 -10.91 -2.78
C PRO A 178 -32.25 -10.16 -2.50
N MET A 179 -31.21 -10.44 -3.29
CA MET A 179 -29.94 -9.70 -3.21
C MET A 179 -30.07 -8.34 -3.91
N PRO A 180 -29.84 -7.21 -3.22
CA PRO A 180 -29.88 -5.90 -3.87
C PRO A 180 -28.74 -5.72 -4.88
N GLN A 181 -28.99 -4.92 -5.93
CA GLN A 181 -27.94 -4.56 -6.89
C GLN A 181 -26.94 -3.59 -6.24
N LEU A 182 -25.78 -4.12 -5.84
CA LEU A 182 -24.66 -3.38 -5.27
C LEU A 182 -23.46 -3.41 -6.22
N THR A 183 -22.69 -2.33 -6.25
CA THR A 183 -21.40 -2.31 -6.95
C THR A 183 -20.36 -3.11 -6.16
N GLU A 184 -19.27 -3.51 -6.82
CA GLU A 184 -18.16 -4.19 -6.14
C GLU A 184 -17.54 -3.33 -5.03
N GLU A 185 -17.47 -2.02 -5.24
CA GLU A 185 -16.98 -1.06 -4.25
C GLU A 185 -17.88 -0.99 -3.01
N GLU A 186 -19.19 -0.98 -3.20
CA GLU A 186 -20.17 -1.02 -2.10
C GLU A 186 -20.07 -2.34 -1.32
N MET A 187 -19.94 -3.48 -2.02
CA MET A 187 -19.74 -4.78 -1.37
C MET A 187 -18.44 -4.82 -0.55
N LYS A 188 -17.34 -4.28 -1.11
CA LYS A 188 -16.05 -4.17 -0.41
C LYS A 188 -16.16 -3.27 0.82
N ALA A 189 -16.88 -2.15 0.72
CA ALA A 189 -17.09 -1.22 1.82
C ALA A 189 -17.90 -1.87 2.96
N ILE A 190 -19.01 -2.53 2.64
CA ILE A 190 -19.84 -3.25 3.62
C ILE A 190 -19.01 -4.35 4.30
N ALA A 191 -18.32 -5.20 3.53
CA ALA A 191 -17.49 -6.25 4.10
C ALA A 191 -16.35 -5.68 4.97
N GLY A 192 -15.72 -4.58 4.53
CA GLY A 192 -14.70 -3.84 5.26
C GLY A 192 -15.16 -3.34 6.63
N GLU A 193 -16.39 -2.82 6.71
CA GLU A 193 -17.04 -2.42 7.96
C GLU A 193 -17.27 -3.62 8.91
N LEU A 194 -17.54 -4.80 8.34
CA LEU A 194 -17.90 -5.99 9.10
C LEU A 194 -16.70 -6.81 9.60
N VAL A 195 -15.53 -6.73 8.95
CA VAL A 195 -14.31 -7.48 9.33
C VAL A 195 -13.98 -7.39 10.83
N PRO A 196 -13.98 -6.20 11.47
CA PRO A 196 -13.60 -6.10 12.88
C PRO A 196 -14.49 -6.94 13.80
N PHE A 197 -15.78 -7.11 13.48
CA PHE A 197 -16.71 -7.90 14.28
C PHE A 197 -16.44 -9.41 14.19
N GLY A 198 -15.91 -9.87 13.05
CA GLY A 198 -15.44 -11.24 12.83
C GLY A 198 -14.08 -11.54 13.47
N SER A 199 -13.36 -10.52 13.94
CA SER A 199 -12.02 -10.67 14.51
C SER A 199 -12.02 -11.58 15.73
N HIS A 200 -10.96 -12.39 15.84
CA HIS A 200 -10.76 -13.41 16.88
C HIS A 200 -11.82 -14.51 16.96
N LEU A 201 -12.79 -14.56 16.04
CA LEU A 201 -13.74 -15.66 15.94
C LEU A 201 -13.20 -16.83 15.13
N GLY A 202 -12.00 -16.72 14.57
CA GLY A 202 -11.43 -17.82 13.79
C GLY A 202 -12.20 -18.12 12.51
N LEU A 203 -12.89 -17.13 11.95
CA LEU A 203 -13.62 -17.27 10.69
C LEU A 203 -12.60 -17.51 9.56
N ASP A 204 -12.76 -18.62 8.86
CA ASP A 204 -11.97 -18.91 7.66
C ASP A 204 -12.58 -18.25 6.42
N GLN A 205 -13.90 -18.33 6.31
CA GLN A 205 -14.65 -17.83 5.18
C GLN A 205 -16.06 -17.41 5.60
N VAL A 206 -16.55 -16.34 5.00
CA VAL A 206 -17.96 -15.94 5.00
C VAL A 206 -18.52 -16.24 3.60
N GLN A 207 -19.58 -17.02 3.54
CA GLN A 207 -20.33 -17.32 2.32
C GLN A 207 -21.62 -16.51 2.32
N VAL A 208 -21.84 -15.74 1.25
CA VAL A 208 -23.10 -15.03 1.02
C VAL A 208 -23.78 -15.69 -0.16
N TYR A 209 -24.90 -16.34 0.12
CA TYR A 209 -25.79 -16.92 -0.87
C TYR A 209 -26.82 -15.88 -1.29
N ALA A 210 -26.97 -15.74 -2.60
CA ALA A 210 -27.84 -14.76 -3.21
C ALA A 210 -28.52 -15.38 -4.43
N GLU A 211 -29.69 -14.87 -4.77
CA GLU A 211 -30.27 -15.04 -6.11
C GLU A 211 -30.07 -13.73 -6.88
N LEU A 212 -29.35 -13.82 -8.00
CA LEU A 212 -29.10 -12.68 -8.87
C LEU A 212 -30.01 -12.75 -10.10
N LYS A 213 -30.68 -11.65 -10.40
CA LYS A 213 -31.43 -11.48 -11.66
C LYS A 213 -30.47 -11.05 -12.76
N ASN A 214 -30.52 -11.72 -13.90
CA ASN A 214 -29.82 -11.29 -15.11
C ASN A 214 -30.59 -10.18 -15.86
N ASP A 215 -30.00 -9.61 -16.91
CA ASP A 215 -30.62 -8.57 -17.76
C ASP A 215 -31.93 -9.03 -18.45
N ARG A 216 -32.21 -10.34 -18.44
CA ARG A 216 -33.43 -10.96 -18.96
C ARG A 216 -34.45 -11.28 -17.86
N ASP A 217 -34.23 -10.80 -16.64
CA ASP A 217 -35.07 -11.01 -15.47
C ASP A 217 -35.15 -12.47 -14.97
N GLU A 218 -34.21 -13.33 -15.40
CA GLU A 218 -34.07 -14.70 -14.93
C GLU A 218 -33.16 -14.74 -13.69
N THR A 219 -33.62 -15.40 -12.62
CA THR A 219 -32.87 -15.57 -11.38
C THR A 219 -31.90 -16.75 -11.46
N SER A 220 -30.66 -16.55 -11.01
CA SER A 220 -29.64 -17.59 -10.89
C SER A 220 -29.01 -17.61 -9.48
N PRO A 221 -28.76 -18.79 -8.89
CA PRO A 221 -28.17 -18.89 -7.56
C PRO A 221 -26.65 -18.64 -7.61
N TRP A 222 -26.20 -17.67 -6.82
CA TRP A 222 -24.79 -17.27 -6.72
C TRP A 222 -24.27 -17.37 -5.30
N CYS A 223 -22.96 -17.54 -5.18
CA CYS A 223 -22.23 -17.52 -3.92
C CYS A 223 -21.08 -16.50 -4.01
N PHE A 224 -21.06 -15.56 -3.07
CA PHE A 224 -19.92 -14.69 -2.80
C PHE A 224 -19.14 -15.26 -1.62
N ARG A 225 -17.85 -15.53 -1.82
CA ARG A 225 -16.93 -16.07 -0.82
C ARG A 225 -15.97 -14.96 -0.42
N ILE A 226 -16.06 -14.56 0.85
CA ILE A 226 -15.21 -13.53 1.44
C ILE A 226 -14.24 -14.22 2.40
N ARG A 227 -12.95 -14.03 2.16
CA ARG A 227 -11.85 -14.55 3.00
C ARG A 227 -10.93 -13.43 3.44
N GLY A 228 -10.14 -13.70 4.48
CA GLY A 228 -9.10 -12.80 4.96
C GLY A 228 -9.46 -12.11 6.26
N ASN A 229 -8.55 -11.25 6.72
CA ASN A 229 -8.65 -10.54 7.98
C ASN A 229 -7.95 -9.17 7.87
N LEU A 230 -7.89 -8.41 8.97
CA LEU A 230 -7.30 -7.07 8.97
C LEU A 230 -5.80 -7.04 8.60
N LYS A 231 -5.04 -8.13 8.83
CA LYS A 231 -3.60 -8.22 8.53
C LYS A 231 -3.32 -8.69 7.10
N GLU A 232 -4.20 -9.52 6.55
CA GLU A 232 -4.07 -10.10 5.21
C GLU A 232 -4.71 -9.22 4.14
N GLY A 233 -5.73 -8.44 4.50
CA GLY A 233 -6.67 -7.83 3.56
C GLY A 233 -7.81 -8.78 3.20
N LEU A 234 -8.85 -8.24 2.56
CA LEU A 234 -10.02 -9.02 2.14
C LEU A 234 -9.89 -9.55 0.72
N SER A 235 -10.39 -10.77 0.55
CA SER A 235 -10.39 -11.55 -0.67
C SER A 235 -11.83 -11.88 -1.06
N PHE A 236 -12.28 -11.40 -2.22
CA PHE A 236 -13.62 -11.65 -2.74
C PHE A 236 -13.54 -12.58 -3.94
N GLU A 237 -14.29 -13.68 -3.89
CA GLU A 237 -14.51 -14.58 -5.01
C GLU A 237 -16.01 -14.76 -5.21
N HIS A 238 -16.48 -14.84 -6.44
CA HIS A 238 -17.90 -15.06 -6.72
C HIS A 238 -18.09 -16.07 -7.84
N GLY A 239 -19.21 -16.80 -7.79
CA GLY A 239 -19.54 -17.77 -8.83
C GLY A 239 -20.85 -18.48 -8.55
N PRO A 240 -21.21 -19.50 -9.36
CA PRO A 240 -22.36 -20.35 -9.09
C PRO A 240 -22.20 -21.06 -7.74
N ARG A 241 -23.33 -21.43 -7.12
CA ARG A 241 -23.30 -22.23 -5.90
C ARG A 241 -22.63 -23.58 -6.14
N GLU A 242 -21.85 -24.02 -5.17
CA GLU A 242 -21.02 -25.21 -5.28
C GLU A 242 -21.76 -26.44 -4.71
N GLY A 243 -21.92 -27.49 -5.52
CA GLY A 243 -22.55 -28.74 -5.10
C GLY A 243 -21.66 -29.70 -4.30
N ALA A 244 -20.42 -29.31 -3.98
CA ALA A 244 -19.46 -30.17 -3.30
C ALA A 244 -19.66 -30.14 -1.77
N MET A 245 -19.55 -31.32 -1.14
CA MET A 245 -19.54 -31.44 0.32
C MET A 245 -18.27 -30.81 0.91
N VAL A 246 -18.44 -30.13 2.05
CA VAL A 246 -17.31 -29.60 2.83
C VAL A 246 -16.52 -30.76 3.40
N GLN A 247 -15.23 -30.80 3.10
CA GLN A 247 -14.33 -31.85 3.57
C GLN A 247 -13.75 -31.53 4.95
N PRO A 248 -13.41 -32.56 5.76
CA PRO A 248 -12.58 -32.39 6.95
C PRO A 248 -11.24 -31.70 6.65
N ILE A 249 -10.65 -31.05 7.66
CA ILE A 249 -9.40 -30.30 7.53
C ILE A 249 -8.29 -31.22 7.01
N GLY A 250 -7.76 -30.90 5.83
CA GLY A 250 -6.54 -31.49 5.29
C GLY A 250 -5.27 -30.97 5.97
N GLU A 251 -4.14 -31.61 5.73
CA GLU A 251 -2.86 -31.27 6.39
C GLU A 251 -2.43 -29.80 6.20
N LYS A 252 -2.57 -29.27 4.98
CA LYS A 252 -2.27 -27.86 4.66
C LYS A 252 -3.10 -26.88 5.50
N SER A 253 -4.40 -27.13 5.62
CA SER A 253 -5.31 -26.31 6.43
C SER A 253 -4.98 -26.39 7.93
N ARG A 254 -4.40 -27.49 8.43
CA ARG A 254 -3.93 -27.56 9.83
C ARG A 254 -2.78 -26.60 10.10
N GLN A 255 -1.85 -26.45 9.15
CA GLN A 255 -0.75 -25.49 9.30
C GLN A 255 -1.26 -24.04 9.32
N GLU A 256 -2.24 -23.71 8.47
CA GLU A 256 -2.91 -22.39 8.50
C GLU A 256 -3.60 -22.13 9.84
N ILE A 257 -4.31 -23.11 10.40
CA ILE A 257 -4.92 -23.03 11.73
C ILE A 257 -3.87 -22.80 12.81
N HIS A 258 -2.75 -23.53 12.73
CA HIS A 258 -1.64 -23.38 13.67
C HIS A 258 -1.03 -21.96 13.59
N ALA A 259 -0.89 -21.41 12.39
CA ALA A 259 -0.41 -20.04 12.17
C ALA A 259 -1.37 -19.01 12.77
N ARG A 260 -2.68 -19.14 12.48
CA ARG A 260 -3.73 -18.27 13.03
C ARG A 260 -3.77 -18.30 14.55
N ARG A 261 -3.58 -19.45 15.19
CA ARG A 261 -3.49 -19.59 16.66
C ARG A 261 -2.33 -18.76 17.25
N ARG A 262 -1.23 -18.63 16.50
CA ARG A 262 -0.06 -17.83 16.88
C ARG A 262 -0.12 -16.38 16.40
N GLY A 263 -1.17 -15.99 15.67
CA GLY A 263 -1.34 -14.63 15.13
C GLY A 263 -0.39 -14.30 13.97
N VAL A 264 0.11 -15.31 13.27
CA VAL A 264 1.01 -15.18 12.11
C VAL A 264 0.36 -15.81 10.87
N ASN A 265 0.86 -15.46 9.69
CA ASN A 265 0.39 -16.04 8.43
C ASN A 265 1.25 -17.25 8.03
N SER A 266 0.62 -18.28 7.49
CA SER A 266 1.37 -19.39 6.88
C SER A 266 1.90 -18.98 5.50
N PRO A 267 2.97 -19.62 4.99
CA PRO A 267 3.43 -19.39 3.62
C PRO A 267 2.34 -19.61 2.57
N GLU A 268 1.44 -20.57 2.80
CA GLU A 268 0.34 -20.87 1.89
C GLU A 268 -0.73 -19.76 1.85
N ALA A 269 -1.08 -19.21 3.01
CA ALA A 269 -2.00 -18.07 3.08
C ALA A 269 -1.41 -16.86 2.35
N ILE A 270 -0.11 -16.60 2.54
CA ILE A 270 0.62 -15.54 1.81
C ILE A 270 0.59 -15.82 0.32
N LEU A 271 1.00 -17.01 -0.12
CA LEU A 271 1.11 -17.35 -1.54
C LEU A 271 -0.23 -17.22 -2.27
N ARG A 272 -1.34 -17.57 -1.61
CA ARG A 272 -2.70 -17.37 -2.14
C ARG A 272 -3.00 -15.91 -2.45
N LEU A 273 -2.54 -14.99 -1.61
CA LEU A 273 -2.68 -13.54 -1.85
C LEU A 273 -1.76 -13.08 -2.98
N LEU A 274 -0.52 -13.56 -2.99
CA LEU A 274 0.48 -13.15 -3.99
C LEU A 274 0.15 -13.64 -5.40
N LYS A 275 -0.66 -14.69 -5.56
CA LYS A 275 -1.12 -15.17 -6.87
C LYS A 275 -2.21 -14.29 -7.49
N LYS A 276 -2.65 -13.21 -6.83
CA LYS A 276 -3.68 -12.33 -7.37
C LYS A 276 -3.10 -11.28 -8.30
N ASP A 277 -3.79 -11.01 -9.40
CA ASP A 277 -3.52 -9.88 -10.29
C ASP A 277 -4.08 -8.56 -9.73
N LEU A 278 -3.87 -7.45 -10.45
CA LEU A 278 -4.37 -6.12 -10.06
C LEU A 278 -5.91 -6.03 -10.00
N SER A 279 -6.62 -6.94 -10.68
CA SER A 279 -8.07 -7.05 -10.60
C SER A 279 -8.54 -7.96 -9.45
N GLY A 280 -7.61 -8.54 -8.69
CA GLY A 280 -7.90 -9.44 -7.57
C GLY A 280 -8.16 -10.90 -7.98
N ASN A 281 -8.01 -11.24 -9.26
CA ASN A 281 -8.20 -12.59 -9.77
C ASN A 281 -6.94 -13.44 -9.56
N SER A 282 -7.12 -14.70 -9.17
CA SER A 282 -6.02 -15.65 -8.98
C SER A 282 -5.47 -16.16 -10.32
N ARG A 283 -4.67 -15.34 -11.01
CA ARG A 283 -4.02 -15.68 -12.30
C ARG A 283 -2.51 -15.98 -12.18
N GLY A 284 -1.94 -15.77 -11.00
CA GLY A 284 -0.52 -15.97 -10.76
C GLY A 284 -0.16 -17.46 -10.63
N GLU A 285 0.97 -17.81 -11.23
CA GLU A 285 1.56 -19.14 -11.17
C GLU A 285 2.82 -19.12 -10.30
N PHE A 286 2.99 -20.13 -9.45
CA PHE A 286 4.16 -20.25 -8.59
C PHE A 286 4.85 -21.57 -8.83
N LEU A 287 6.12 -21.49 -9.24
CA LEU A 287 6.99 -22.62 -9.51
C LEU A 287 7.95 -22.81 -8.31
N PRO A 288 7.72 -23.78 -7.41
CA PRO A 288 8.53 -23.94 -6.22
C PRO A 288 9.90 -24.58 -6.53
N PHE A 289 10.91 -24.18 -5.75
CA PHE A 289 12.24 -24.75 -5.79
C PHE A 289 12.67 -25.20 -4.38
N ASP A 290 13.55 -26.19 -4.31
CA ASP A 290 14.20 -26.61 -3.08
C ASP A 290 15.72 -26.75 -3.29
N VAL A 291 16.47 -26.82 -2.18
CA VAL A 291 17.92 -26.94 -2.16
C VAL A 291 18.33 -28.36 -1.79
N VAL A 292 19.17 -28.97 -2.63
CA VAL A 292 19.88 -30.22 -2.33
C VAL A 292 21.34 -29.87 -2.05
N VAL A 293 21.87 -30.39 -0.94
CA VAL A 293 23.28 -30.22 -0.57
C VAL A 293 23.99 -31.54 -0.81
N ASP A 294 25.07 -31.50 -1.58
CA ASP A 294 25.97 -32.64 -1.73
C ASP A 294 26.67 -32.90 -0.37
N PRO A 295 26.47 -34.08 0.24
CA PRO A 295 27.03 -34.39 1.55
C PRO A 295 28.56 -34.50 1.55
N ALA A 296 29.21 -34.73 0.40
CA ALA A 296 30.67 -34.86 0.31
C ALA A 296 31.36 -33.51 0.12
N SER A 297 30.82 -32.65 -0.76
CA SER A 297 31.41 -31.36 -1.09
C SER A 297 30.84 -30.18 -0.27
N GLY A 298 29.65 -30.33 0.31
CA GLY A 298 28.89 -29.24 0.95
C GLY A 298 28.32 -28.22 -0.04
N GLN A 299 28.50 -28.45 -1.35
CA GLN A 299 27.96 -27.62 -2.42
C GLN A 299 26.45 -27.79 -2.51
N GLN A 300 25.74 -26.70 -2.79
CA GLN A 300 24.28 -26.72 -2.93
C GLN A 300 23.85 -26.58 -4.39
N HIS A 301 22.75 -27.23 -4.75
CA HIS A 301 22.09 -27.15 -6.04
C HIS A 301 20.59 -26.93 -5.85
N LEU A 302 20.00 -26.11 -6.72
CA LEU A 302 18.54 -25.93 -6.74
C LEU A 302 17.88 -26.99 -7.62
N ILE A 303 16.79 -27.54 -7.12
CA ILE A 303 15.91 -28.45 -7.85
C ILE A 303 14.49 -27.88 -7.87
N GLN A 304 13.77 -28.10 -8.97
CA GLN A 304 12.34 -27.80 -9.02
C GLN A 304 11.59 -28.84 -8.17
N SER A 305 10.63 -28.39 -7.37
CA SER A 305 9.78 -29.25 -6.54
C SER A 305 8.34 -29.27 -7.05
N GLU A 306 7.53 -30.26 -6.65
CA GLU A 306 6.08 -30.28 -6.91
C GLU A 306 5.32 -29.44 -5.88
N TRP A 307 5.73 -29.50 -4.61
CA TRP A 307 5.24 -28.65 -3.52
C TRP A 307 6.35 -28.48 -2.48
N PRO A 308 6.49 -27.27 -1.91
CA PRO A 308 7.54 -26.98 -0.96
C PRO A 308 7.13 -27.43 0.46
N GLU A 309 6.87 -28.71 0.65
CA GLU A 309 6.77 -29.29 1.98
C GLU A 309 8.17 -29.65 2.45
N ASN A 310 8.83 -28.74 3.16
CA ASN A 310 10.05 -29.08 3.87
C ASN A 310 9.94 -28.69 5.35
N HIS A 311 9.83 -29.72 6.20
CA HIS A 311 9.77 -29.58 7.67
C HIS A 311 11.07 -29.05 8.28
N ASN A 312 12.14 -28.96 7.49
CA ASN A 312 13.49 -28.65 7.96
C ASN A 312 13.95 -27.21 7.63
N SER A 313 13.08 -26.35 7.08
CA SER A 313 13.43 -24.95 6.93
C SER A 313 12.26 -23.97 6.96
N GLY A 314 12.52 -22.83 7.62
CA GLY A 314 11.60 -21.71 7.78
C GLY A 314 11.51 -20.80 6.55
N VAL A 315 11.95 -21.23 5.36
CA VAL A 315 11.96 -20.40 4.13
C VAL A 315 11.43 -21.19 2.94
N LEU A 316 10.47 -20.60 2.24
CA LEU A 316 9.93 -21.02 0.96
C LEU A 316 10.52 -20.18 -0.17
N ILE A 317 10.98 -20.83 -1.25
CA ILE A 317 11.49 -20.16 -2.46
C ILE A 317 10.81 -20.69 -3.72
N GLY A 318 10.63 -19.81 -4.71
CA GLY A 318 10.13 -20.20 -6.03
C GLY A 318 10.10 -19.05 -7.01
N ILE A 319 9.60 -19.27 -8.23
CA ILE A 319 9.36 -18.22 -9.21
C ILE A 319 7.86 -17.94 -9.26
N LEU A 320 7.46 -16.70 -8.99
CA LEU A 320 6.10 -16.22 -9.12
C LEU A 320 5.96 -15.45 -10.43
N ASN A 321 5.01 -15.85 -11.27
CA ASN A 321 4.68 -15.17 -12.52
C ASN A 321 3.24 -14.67 -12.49
N ILE A 322 3.01 -13.38 -12.73
CA ILE A 322 1.66 -12.79 -12.69
C ILE A 322 1.44 -11.89 -13.91
N PRO A 323 0.40 -12.11 -14.72
CA PRO A 323 0.08 -11.24 -15.85
C PRO A 323 -0.32 -9.84 -15.38
N THR A 324 0.21 -8.84 -16.07
CA THR A 324 -0.16 -7.42 -15.89
C THR A 324 -0.50 -6.79 -17.24
N VAL A 325 -0.91 -5.52 -17.23
CA VAL A 325 -1.25 -4.81 -18.47
C VAL A 325 -0.02 -4.62 -19.34
N ALA A 326 1.12 -4.24 -18.77
CA ALA A 326 2.37 -4.10 -19.53
C ALA A 326 3.01 -5.45 -19.88
N HIS A 327 2.74 -6.49 -19.08
CA HIS A 327 3.31 -7.84 -19.26
C HIS A 327 2.22 -8.91 -19.35
N PRO A 328 1.55 -9.08 -20.51
CA PRO A 328 0.53 -10.11 -20.69
C PRO A 328 1.04 -11.54 -20.46
N GLN A 329 2.31 -11.80 -20.77
CA GLN A 329 3.02 -13.06 -20.50
C GLN A 329 3.36 -13.27 -19.00
N GLY A 330 3.28 -12.21 -18.22
CA GLY A 330 3.55 -12.20 -16.79
C GLY A 330 4.88 -11.58 -16.38
N VAL A 331 4.83 -10.91 -15.23
CA VAL A 331 5.98 -10.42 -14.48
C VAL A 331 6.51 -11.56 -13.63
N SER A 332 7.66 -12.11 -14.02
CA SER A 332 8.34 -13.19 -13.30
C SER A 332 9.32 -12.65 -12.26
N ARG A 333 9.24 -13.14 -11.01
CA ARG A 333 10.13 -12.75 -9.90
C ARG A 333 10.49 -13.96 -9.04
N VAL A 334 11.75 -14.06 -8.64
CA VAL A 334 12.13 -15.05 -7.62
C VAL A 334 11.53 -14.59 -6.30
N THR A 335 10.65 -15.39 -5.73
CA THR A 335 9.91 -15.03 -4.51
C THR A 335 10.43 -15.82 -3.32
N ILE A 336 10.71 -15.12 -2.23
CA ILE A 336 11.17 -15.70 -0.94
C ILE A 336 10.11 -15.39 0.11
N ILE A 337 9.58 -16.41 0.78
CA ILE A 337 8.54 -16.29 1.81
C ILE A 337 9.02 -16.97 3.08
N SER A 338 9.09 -16.23 4.20
CA SER A 338 9.40 -16.83 5.49
C SER A 338 8.22 -17.63 6.05
N ASN A 339 8.51 -18.70 6.76
CA ASN A 339 7.57 -19.52 7.50
C ASN A 339 7.75 -19.28 9.02
N PRO A 340 6.98 -18.35 9.62
CA PRO A 340 7.11 -18.05 11.04
C PRO A 340 6.69 -19.20 11.97
N LEU A 341 6.08 -20.27 11.44
CA LEU A 341 5.75 -21.46 12.22
C LEU A 341 6.99 -22.24 12.68
N GLN A 342 8.09 -22.13 11.95
CA GLN A 342 9.37 -22.74 12.30
C GLN A 342 10.23 -21.72 13.05
N ASN A 343 10.21 -21.76 14.38
CA ASN A 343 11.01 -20.90 15.27
C ASN A 343 10.97 -19.40 14.93
N MET A 344 9.79 -18.87 14.54
CA MET A 344 9.63 -17.47 14.12
C MET A 344 10.52 -17.08 12.92
N GLY A 345 10.82 -18.03 12.04
CA GLY A 345 11.68 -17.80 10.87
C GLY A 345 13.11 -17.46 11.26
N SER A 346 13.61 -18.02 12.38
CA SER A 346 14.99 -17.80 12.79
C SER A 346 15.96 -18.36 11.75
N LEU A 347 17.06 -17.65 11.54
CA LEU A 347 18.01 -17.91 10.47
C LEU A 347 19.09 -18.87 10.95
N SER A 348 19.07 -20.08 10.42
CA SER A 348 20.16 -21.06 10.54
C SER A 348 20.66 -21.47 9.15
N GLU A 349 21.59 -22.43 9.08
CA GLU A 349 22.14 -22.93 7.82
C GLU A 349 21.08 -23.26 6.76
N PRO A 350 20.00 -24.02 7.05
CA PRO A 350 19.02 -24.41 6.04
C PRO A 350 18.24 -23.23 5.44
N GLU A 351 17.90 -22.22 6.23
CA GLU A 351 17.25 -20.99 5.75
C GLU A 351 18.21 -20.19 4.88
N CYS A 352 19.44 -19.98 5.37
CA CYS A 352 20.45 -19.19 4.67
C CYS A 352 20.83 -19.80 3.33
N ARG A 353 20.95 -21.13 3.25
CA ARG A 353 21.18 -21.87 2.00
C ARG A 353 20.09 -21.62 0.96
N ARG A 354 18.82 -21.63 1.38
CA ARG A 354 17.67 -21.34 0.50
C ARG A 354 17.66 -19.90 0.02
N ILE A 355 17.93 -18.94 0.89
CA ILE A 355 18.02 -17.53 0.51
C ILE A 355 19.16 -17.33 -0.50
N ILE A 356 20.35 -17.90 -0.24
CA ILE A 356 21.48 -17.87 -1.18
C ILE A 356 21.11 -18.52 -2.52
N GLY A 357 20.43 -19.68 -2.48
CA GLY A 357 19.95 -20.36 -3.68
C GLY A 357 18.99 -19.51 -4.49
N ALA A 358 18.02 -18.85 -3.84
CA ALA A 358 17.10 -17.94 -4.50
C ALA A 358 17.82 -16.75 -5.16
N LEU A 359 18.82 -16.16 -4.49
CA LEU A 359 19.64 -15.09 -5.07
C LEU A 359 20.46 -15.58 -6.28
N ASP A 360 20.98 -16.81 -6.22
CA ASP A 360 21.66 -17.43 -7.36
C ASP A 360 20.71 -17.69 -8.53
N LEU A 361 19.50 -18.21 -8.26
CA LEU A 361 18.46 -18.39 -9.27
C LEU A 361 18.08 -17.05 -9.91
N ALA A 362 17.92 -16.01 -9.11
CA ALA A 362 17.59 -14.66 -9.57
C ALA A 362 18.68 -14.11 -10.49
N ARG A 363 19.95 -14.25 -10.11
CA ARG A 363 21.10 -13.88 -10.95
C ARG A 363 21.10 -14.66 -12.26
N ASP A 364 21.01 -15.98 -12.19
CA ASP A 364 21.16 -16.86 -13.35
C ASP A 364 20.02 -16.68 -14.36
N ARG A 365 18.80 -16.39 -13.87
CA ARG A 365 17.62 -16.11 -14.68
C ARG A 365 17.43 -14.62 -15.01
N ARG A 366 18.28 -13.74 -14.45
CA ARG A 366 18.15 -12.27 -14.55
C ARG A 366 16.77 -11.76 -14.12
N LEU A 367 16.24 -12.34 -13.05
CA LEU A 367 14.95 -11.94 -12.46
C LEU A 367 15.21 -11.12 -11.20
N PRO A 368 14.34 -10.15 -10.86
CA PRO A 368 14.39 -9.54 -9.54
C PRO A 368 13.89 -10.50 -8.47
N VAL A 369 14.10 -10.13 -7.22
CA VAL A 369 13.63 -10.86 -6.05
C VAL A 369 12.47 -10.13 -5.41
N TYR A 370 11.43 -10.87 -5.01
CA TYR A 370 10.35 -10.38 -4.16
C TYR A 370 10.35 -11.15 -2.84
N TRP A 371 10.65 -10.47 -1.73
CA TRP A 371 10.83 -11.09 -0.43
C TRP A 371 9.77 -10.62 0.56
N LEU A 372 9.11 -11.59 1.20
CA LEU A 372 8.23 -11.38 2.35
C LEU A 372 8.87 -12.00 3.60
N PRO A 373 9.85 -11.30 4.21
CA PRO A 373 10.53 -11.77 5.39
C PRO A 373 9.66 -11.69 6.65
N VAL A 374 9.82 -12.69 7.51
CA VAL A 374 9.48 -12.66 8.94
C VAL A 374 10.57 -13.46 9.64
N SER A 375 11.32 -12.81 10.54
CA SER A 375 12.44 -13.46 11.20
C SER A 375 12.69 -12.94 12.62
N GLY A 376 12.84 -13.88 13.55
CA GLY A 376 13.37 -13.64 14.89
C GLY A 376 14.88 -13.37 14.96
N GLY A 377 15.57 -13.28 13.81
CA GLY A 377 17.02 -13.12 13.72
C GLY A 377 17.76 -14.45 13.63
N ALA A 378 19.07 -14.45 13.89
CA ALA A 378 19.87 -15.68 13.89
C ALA A 378 19.34 -16.69 14.92
N LYS A 379 19.34 -17.98 14.58
CA LYS A 379 18.90 -19.03 15.51
C LYS A 379 19.82 -19.07 16.73
N ILE A 380 19.19 -19.03 17.91
CA ILE A 380 19.84 -19.19 19.21
C ILE A 380 19.36 -20.52 19.80
N ASP A 381 20.31 -21.41 20.09
CA ASP A 381 20.04 -22.75 20.61
C ASP A 381 21.16 -23.16 21.58
N PHE A 382 20.93 -24.14 22.45
CA PHE A 382 22.01 -24.68 23.28
C PHE A 382 23.03 -25.48 22.48
N GLU A 383 22.61 -26.01 21.32
CA GLU A 383 23.45 -26.84 20.45
C GLU A 383 24.00 -26.08 19.24
N SER A 384 23.60 -24.81 19.03
CA SER A 384 24.08 -24.01 17.90
C SER A 384 24.26 -22.52 18.24
N GLY A 385 25.28 -21.87 17.66
CA GLY A 385 25.64 -20.48 17.96
C GLY A 385 26.24 -19.71 16.78
N THR A 386 27.56 -19.48 16.82
CA THR A 386 28.27 -18.56 15.89
C THR A 386 28.22 -19.03 14.43
N GLU A 387 28.12 -20.33 14.17
CA GLU A 387 27.94 -20.88 12.84
C GLU A 387 26.66 -20.34 12.16
N ASN A 388 25.58 -20.08 12.92
CA ASN A 388 24.39 -19.43 12.37
C ASN A 388 24.69 -17.97 11.99
N LEU A 389 25.55 -17.27 12.75
CA LEU A 389 25.98 -15.91 12.41
C LEU A 389 26.80 -15.90 11.11
N ASP A 390 27.74 -16.85 10.95
CA ASP A 390 28.50 -17.00 9.72
C ASP A 390 27.60 -17.26 8.50
N TRP A 391 26.55 -18.06 8.68
CA TRP A 391 25.53 -18.28 7.65
C TRP A 391 24.75 -17.02 7.30
N THR A 392 24.37 -16.21 8.29
CA THR A 392 23.75 -14.91 8.02
C THR A 392 24.69 -13.95 7.29
N ALA A 393 25.99 -13.96 7.62
CA ALA A 393 26.98 -13.15 6.91
C ALA A 393 27.18 -13.59 5.45
N ARG A 394 27.06 -14.89 5.15
CA ARG A 394 27.08 -15.40 3.77
C ARG A 394 25.89 -14.91 2.95
N VAL A 395 24.70 -14.84 3.56
CA VAL A 395 23.52 -14.25 2.92
C VAL A 395 23.76 -12.76 2.65
N LEU A 396 24.23 -12.00 3.66
CA LEU A 396 24.57 -10.58 3.51
C LEU A 396 25.51 -10.34 2.33
N ARG A 397 26.61 -11.11 2.26
CA ARG A 397 27.57 -11.05 1.16
C ARG A 397 26.87 -11.28 -0.19
N ARG A 398 26.01 -12.29 -0.29
CA ARG A 398 25.32 -12.60 -1.54
C ARG A 398 24.31 -11.52 -1.94
N ILE A 399 23.65 -10.87 -0.99
CA ILE A 399 22.78 -9.71 -1.25
C ILE A 399 23.61 -8.58 -1.86
N VAL A 400 24.73 -8.21 -1.23
CA VAL A 400 25.62 -7.15 -1.72
C VAL A 400 26.16 -7.49 -3.12
N GLU A 401 26.65 -8.72 -3.34
CA GLU A 401 27.10 -9.17 -4.66
C GLU A 401 25.98 -9.09 -5.71
N PHE A 402 24.73 -9.40 -5.33
CA PHE A 402 23.59 -9.35 -6.25
C PHE A 402 23.18 -7.90 -6.57
N THR A 403 23.06 -7.04 -5.56
CA THR A 403 22.58 -5.65 -5.73
C THR A 403 23.62 -4.74 -6.39
N GLU A 404 24.91 -4.89 -6.07
CA GLU A 404 25.99 -4.13 -6.74
C GLU A 404 26.15 -4.51 -8.22
N ASN A 405 25.71 -5.71 -8.61
CA ASN A 405 25.61 -6.13 -10.02
C ASN A 405 24.29 -5.69 -10.69
N GLY A 406 23.53 -4.80 -10.06
CA GLY A 406 22.28 -4.25 -10.59
C GLY A 406 21.04 -5.08 -10.30
N GLY A 407 21.15 -6.15 -9.52
CA GLY A 407 20.03 -6.95 -9.05
C GLY A 407 19.09 -6.15 -8.15
N MET A 408 17.79 -6.40 -8.26
CA MET A 408 16.75 -5.72 -7.49
C MET A 408 16.09 -6.70 -6.52
N ILE A 409 15.93 -6.28 -5.26
CA ILE A 409 15.26 -7.05 -4.21
C ILE A 409 14.17 -6.16 -3.60
N ASP A 410 12.92 -6.46 -3.92
CA ASP A 410 11.76 -5.80 -3.33
C ASP A 410 11.31 -6.54 -2.09
N ILE A 411 10.94 -5.79 -1.04
CA ILE A 411 10.68 -6.34 0.29
C ILE A 411 9.34 -5.84 0.81
N LEU A 412 8.44 -6.77 1.14
CA LEU A 412 7.21 -6.47 1.87
C LEU A 412 7.33 -6.95 3.32
N VAL A 413 7.58 -6.01 4.23
CA VAL A 413 7.69 -6.26 5.67
C VAL A 413 6.28 -6.29 6.27
N ALA A 414 5.76 -7.51 6.49
CA ALA A 414 4.43 -7.75 7.03
C ALA A 414 4.44 -8.36 8.45
N GLY A 415 5.62 -8.44 9.07
CA GLY A 415 5.83 -8.96 10.41
C GLY A 415 7.12 -8.43 11.01
N ILE A 416 7.63 -9.10 12.04
CA ILE A 416 8.88 -8.71 12.70
C ILE A 416 10.10 -9.23 11.95
N ASN A 417 11.08 -8.35 11.73
CA ASN A 417 12.40 -8.66 11.23
C ASN A 417 13.44 -8.21 12.25
N VAL A 418 14.18 -9.15 12.81
CA VAL A 418 15.16 -8.90 13.87
C VAL A 418 16.59 -9.09 13.37
N GLY A 419 17.49 -8.20 13.78
CA GLY A 419 18.94 -8.39 13.65
C GLY A 419 19.39 -8.57 12.21
N ALA A 420 19.92 -9.75 11.88
CA ALA A 420 20.44 -10.06 10.54
C ALA A 420 19.43 -9.80 9.42
N GLN A 421 18.16 -10.14 9.61
CA GLN A 421 17.13 -9.87 8.59
C GLN A 421 16.95 -8.37 8.35
N ALA A 422 16.95 -7.53 9.39
CA ALA A 422 16.85 -6.09 9.22
C ALA A 422 18.05 -5.51 8.44
N TYR A 423 19.25 -6.09 8.61
CA TYR A 423 20.41 -5.74 7.78
C TYR A 423 20.28 -6.23 6.34
N PHE A 424 19.71 -7.41 6.10
CA PHE A 424 19.40 -7.88 4.75
C PHE A 424 18.45 -6.92 4.05
N ASP A 425 17.43 -6.45 4.76
CA ASP A 425 16.45 -5.50 4.24
C ASP A 425 17.12 -4.16 3.89
N ALA A 426 18.07 -3.71 4.72
CA ALA A 426 18.84 -2.49 4.51
C ALA A 426 19.78 -2.57 3.30
N GLU A 427 20.56 -3.65 3.17
CA GLU A 427 21.46 -3.89 2.03
C GLU A 427 20.71 -4.11 0.71
N ALA A 428 19.45 -4.53 0.78
CA ALA A 428 18.58 -4.66 -0.38
C ALA A 428 17.99 -3.33 -0.87
N THR A 429 17.73 -2.36 0.04
CA THR A 429 16.80 -1.26 -0.26
C THR A 429 17.17 0.12 0.28
N MET A 430 18.13 0.25 1.20
CA MET A 430 18.39 1.52 1.91
C MET A 430 19.68 2.21 1.45
N ILE A 431 20.68 1.47 0.99
CA ILE A 431 21.97 2.00 0.54
C ILE A 431 21.83 2.74 -0.80
N SER A 432 22.56 3.83 -1.02
CA SER A 432 22.39 4.73 -2.18
C SER A 432 22.35 4.04 -3.55
N THR A 433 23.10 2.96 -3.76
CA THR A 433 23.18 2.21 -5.02
C THR A 433 22.05 1.21 -5.23
N THR A 434 21.30 0.89 -4.17
CA THR A 434 20.25 -0.12 -4.22
C THR A 434 19.00 0.37 -4.95
N LYS A 435 18.39 -0.56 -5.67
CA LYS A 435 17.22 -0.39 -6.53
C LYS A 435 15.90 -0.84 -5.89
N GLY A 436 15.98 -1.72 -4.90
CA GLY A 436 14.84 -2.40 -4.30
C GLY A 436 13.82 -1.45 -3.66
N PHE A 437 12.57 -1.89 -3.65
CA PHE A 437 11.46 -1.19 -3.02
C PHE A 437 11.06 -1.87 -1.70
N LEU A 438 11.16 -1.14 -0.58
CA LEU A 438 10.71 -1.63 0.74
C LEU A 438 9.36 -1.03 1.10
N VAL A 439 8.35 -1.88 1.15
CA VAL A 439 6.99 -1.56 1.60
C VAL A 439 6.75 -2.22 2.94
N MET A 440 6.11 -1.51 3.86
CA MET A 440 5.86 -1.98 5.21
C MET A 440 4.37 -1.93 5.51
N THR A 441 3.82 -3.01 6.07
CA THR A 441 2.44 -2.99 6.57
C THR A 441 2.36 -2.27 7.91
N GLU A 442 1.16 -1.90 8.36
CA GLU A 442 0.94 -1.32 9.70
C GLU A 442 1.42 -2.24 10.85
N GLU A 443 1.46 -3.54 10.60
CA GLU A 443 1.90 -4.58 11.56
C GLU A 443 3.38 -4.96 11.40
N GLY A 444 4.06 -4.43 10.37
CA GLY A 444 5.47 -4.68 10.12
C GLY A 444 6.36 -4.01 11.17
N SER A 445 7.48 -4.64 11.54
CA SER A 445 8.53 -4.01 12.35
C SER A 445 9.92 -4.49 11.94
N MET A 446 10.88 -3.58 11.83
CA MET A 446 12.30 -3.90 11.66
C MET A 446 13.06 -3.44 12.90
N VAL A 447 13.72 -4.35 13.61
CA VAL A 447 14.43 -4.02 14.86
C VAL A 447 15.78 -4.72 14.88
N LEU A 448 16.78 -4.12 15.53
CA LEU A 448 18.05 -4.81 15.77
C LEU A 448 17.95 -5.77 16.96
N THR A 449 17.22 -5.36 17.98
CA THR A 449 16.98 -6.11 19.22
C THR A 449 15.51 -5.99 19.58
N GLY A 450 14.84 -7.11 19.85
CA GLY A 450 13.44 -7.10 20.24
C GLY A 450 13.20 -6.39 21.59
N LYS A 451 12.02 -5.78 21.75
CA LYS A 451 11.63 -4.97 22.91
C LYS A 451 11.98 -5.59 24.26
N ARG A 452 11.60 -6.85 24.47
CA ARG A 452 11.84 -7.55 25.74
C ARG A 452 13.33 -7.69 26.07
N ALA A 453 14.18 -7.88 25.06
CA ALA A 453 15.62 -7.97 25.26
C ALA A 453 16.23 -6.60 25.61
N LEU A 454 15.72 -5.51 25.02
CA LEU A 454 16.12 -4.14 25.38
C LEU A 454 15.76 -3.83 26.85
N ASP A 455 14.54 -4.12 27.27
CA ASP A 455 14.09 -3.91 28.66
C ASP A 455 15.02 -4.61 29.66
N VAL A 456 15.36 -5.87 29.39
CA VAL A 456 16.24 -6.66 30.27
C VAL A 456 17.65 -6.07 30.32
N SER A 457 18.15 -5.51 29.21
CA SER A 457 19.46 -4.86 29.15
C SER A 457 19.50 -3.46 29.79
N GLY A 458 18.34 -2.90 30.19
CA GLY A 458 18.23 -1.53 30.68
C GLY A 458 18.36 -0.46 29.59
N ALA A 459 18.26 -0.87 28.32
CA ALA A 459 18.26 0.06 27.19
C ALA A 459 16.91 0.78 27.05
N VAL A 460 16.92 1.94 26.39
CA VAL A 460 15.68 2.65 26.04
C VAL A 460 14.88 1.80 25.05
N SER A 461 13.65 1.47 25.42
CA SER A 461 12.70 0.74 24.59
C SER A 461 11.43 1.56 24.37
N ALA A 462 10.49 1.01 23.59
CA ALA A 462 9.13 1.52 23.44
C ALA A 462 8.12 0.54 24.07
N GLU A 463 6.84 0.86 23.97
CA GLU A 463 5.75 0.01 24.45
C GLU A 463 5.74 -1.38 23.80
N ASP A 464 6.14 -1.46 22.52
CA ASP A 464 6.22 -2.69 21.73
C ASP A 464 7.28 -2.59 20.61
N ASN A 465 7.38 -3.62 19.76
CA ASN A 465 8.31 -3.61 18.63
C ASN A 465 7.90 -2.62 17.53
N LEU A 466 6.61 -2.26 17.41
CA LEU A 466 6.14 -1.25 16.45
C LEU A 466 6.62 0.15 16.87
N GLY A 467 6.69 0.43 18.16
CA GLY A 467 7.27 1.67 18.67
C GLY A 467 8.77 1.80 18.47
N ILE A 468 9.49 0.69 18.38
CA ILE A 468 10.94 0.67 18.12
C ILE A 468 11.24 0.73 16.61
N GLY A 469 10.44 0.03 15.80
CA GLY A 469 10.80 -0.25 14.41
C GLY A 469 9.64 -0.28 13.42
N GLY A 470 8.47 0.23 13.79
CA GLY A 470 7.30 0.31 12.93
C GLY A 470 7.39 1.45 11.90
N CYS A 471 6.55 1.37 10.87
CA CYS A 471 6.57 2.34 9.76
C CYS A 471 6.15 3.75 10.19
N GLU A 472 5.04 3.88 10.91
CA GLU A 472 4.44 5.19 11.23
C GLU A 472 5.37 6.12 12.00
N ARG A 473 6.07 5.59 13.02
CA ARG A 473 6.89 6.39 13.93
C ARG A 473 8.37 6.43 13.58
N ILE A 474 8.90 5.37 12.97
CA ILE A 474 10.36 5.19 12.84
C ILE A 474 10.76 5.00 11.38
N MET A 475 10.30 3.92 10.72
CA MET A 475 10.84 3.52 9.42
C MET A 475 10.38 4.43 8.28
N GLY A 476 9.15 4.94 8.33
CA GLY A 476 8.62 5.92 7.38
C GLY A 476 9.29 7.29 7.54
N PRO A 477 9.21 7.94 8.72
CA PRO A 477 9.85 9.23 8.97
C PRO A 477 11.36 9.26 8.72
N SER A 478 12.06 8.15 8.93
CA SER A 478 13.50 8.04 8.64
C SER A 478 13.82 7.72 7.17
N GLY A 479 12.83 7.25 6.40
CA GLY A 479 12.96 6.90 4.98
C GLY A 479 13.53 5.50 4.73
N GLN A 480 13.60 4.66 5.77
CA GLN A 480 14.00 3.25 5.67
C GLN A 480 12.88 2.42 5.02
N ALA A 481 11.64 2.63 5.45
CA ALA A 481 10.47 2.19 4.71
C ALA A 481 10.13 3.24 3.64
N GLN A 482 9.97 2.77 2.41
CA GLN A 482 9.73 3.65 1.27
C GLN A 482 8.24 3.88 1.05
N ALA A 483 7.39 2.94 1.46
CA ALA A 483 5.95 3.14 1.51
C ALA A 483 5.33 2.37 2.68
N MET A 484 4.18 2.87 3.14
CA MET A 484 3.34 2.20 4.12
C MET A 484 2.05 1.73 3.45
N VAL A 485 1.62 0.53 3.79
CA VAL A 485 0.35 -0.04 3.33
C VAL A 485 -0.40 -0.61 4.52
N LYS A 486 -1.72 -0.78 4.37
CA LYS A 486 -2.56 -1.32 5.42
C LYS A 486 -2.21 -2.78 5.76
N ASP A 487 -2.14 -3.63 4.73
CA ASP A 487 -2.06 -5.08 4.84
C ASP A 487 -1.27 -5.73 3.69
N ILE A 488 -1.11 -7.05 3.74
CA ILE A 488 -0.35 -7.81 2.73
C ILE A 488 -0.98 -7.69 1.34
N SER A 489 -2.31 -7.70 1.23
CA SER A 489 -2.99 -7.56 -0.07
C SER A 489 -2.72 -6.19 -0.70
N ALA A 490 -2.82 -5.11 0.08
CA ALA A 490 -2.49 -3.76 -0.37
C ALA A 490 -1.00 -3.64 -0.75
N GLY A 491 -0.12 -4.25 0.05
CA GLY A 491 1.31 -4.34 -0.26
C GLY A 491 1.60 -5.06 -1.57
N HIS A 492 0.98 -6.21 -1.79
CA HIS A 492 1.13 -6.97 -3.02
C HIS A 492 0.65 -6.18 -4.25
N GLN A 493 -0.50 -5.51 -4.17
CA GLN A 493 -0.98 -4.64 -5.26
C GLN A 493 0.01 -3.52 -5.57
N LEU A 494 0.52 -2.83 -4.55
CA LEU A 494 1.51 -1.76 -4.72
C LEU A 494 2.81 -2.29 -5.35
N MET A 495 3.30 -3.45 -4.89
CA MET A 495 4.48 -4.12 -5.45
C MET A 495 4.27 -4.58 -6.89
N LEU A 496 3.05 -4.96 -7.27
CA LEU A 496 2.72 -5.37 -8.63
C LEU A 496 2.60 -4.17 -9.57
N HIS A 497 2.04 -3.05 -9.11
CA HIS A 497 2.08 -1.76 -9.82
C HIS A 497 3.52 -1.27 -10.04
N HIS A 498 4.36 -1.35 -9.00
CA HIS A 498 5.79 -1.05 -9.10
C HIS A 498 6.46 -1.92 -10.18
N ALA A 499 6.31 -3.24 -10.08
CA ALA A 499 6.94 -4.16 -11.02
C ALA A 499 6.47 -3.94 -12.47
N ASP A 500 5.17 -3.69 -12.69
CA ASP A 500 4.61 -3.34 -14.01
C ASP A 500 5.19 -2.06 -14.61
N LEU A 501 5.70 -1.13 -13.79
CA LEU A 501 6.34 0.10 -14.25
C LEU A 501 7.83 -0.10 -14.58
N VAL A 502 8.55 -0.86 -13.76
CA VAL A 502 10.02 -0.87 -13.79
C VAL A 502 10.66 -2.06 -14.50
N MET A 503 9.89 -3.12 -14.76
CA MET A 503 10.40 -4.37 -15.36
C MET A 503 10.42 -4.33 -16.89
N GLY A 504 11.25 -3.48 -17.49
CA GLY A 504 11.38 -3.39 -18.95
C GLY A 504 12.01 -4.61 -19.64
N GLU A 505 11.84 -4.71 -20.97
CA GLU A 505 12.55 -5.70 -21.79
C GLU A 505 13.92 -5.15 -22.23
N GLY A 506 15.00 -5.87 -21.92
CA GLY A 506 16.36 -5.40 -22.25
C GLY A 506 16.75 -4.07 -21.60
N GLY A 507 16.07 -3.69 -20.50
CA GLY A 507 16.27 -2.39 -19.83
C GLY A 507 15.47 -1.24 -20.43
N VAL A 508 14.57 -1.50 -21.39
CA VAL A 508 13.67 -0.50 -21.98
C VAL A 508 12.26 -0.66 -21.41
N PRO A 509 11.66 0.39 -20.79
CA PRO A 509 10.30 0.32 -20.27
C PRO A 509 9.27 0.02 -21.36
N LEU A 510 8.23 -0.74 -21.00
CA LEU A 510 7.14 -1.06 -21.93
C LEU A 510 6.05 0.02 -21.92
N ARG A 511 5.76 0.57 -23.11
CA ARG A 511 4.67 1.51 -23.33
C ARG A 511 3.33 0.77 -23.36
N VAL A 512 2.33 1.28 -22.65
CA VAL A 512 0.96 0.76 -22.67
C VAL A 512 0.02 1.76 -23.35
N ALA A 513 -1.07 1.29 -23.94
CA ALA A 513 -2.09 2.19 -24.49
C ALA A 513 -2.77 2.96 -23.35
N THR A 514 -3.05 4.25 -23.58
CA THR A 514 -3.82 5.11 -22.67
C THR A 514 -4.88 5.88 -23.47
N PRO A 515 -6.08 6.11 -22.92
CA PRO A 515 -7.08 6.99 -23.52
C PRO A 515 -6.73 8.48 -23.36
N ASP A 516 -5.72 8.84 -22.55
CA ASP A 516 -5.36 10.22 -22.29
C ASP A 516 -4.61 10.86 -23.48
N PRO A 517 -5.17 11.90 -24.14
CA PRO A 517 -4.55 12.51 -25.32
C PRO A 517 -3.11 12.99 -25.08
N PHE A 518 -2.20 12.67 -26.00
CA PHE A 518 -0.80 13.11 -25.92
C PHE A 518 -0.67 14.64 -26.02
N THR A 519 -1.62 15.29 -26.71
CA THR A 519 -1.68 16.74 -26.92
C THR A 519 -2.42 17.49 -25.81
N ARG A 520 -2.80 16.84 -24.70
CA ARG A 520 -3.60 17.47 -23.63
C ARG A 520 -2.85 18.65 -23.01
N ASP A 521 -3.50 19.82 -23.02
CA ASP A 521 -3.02 21.02 -22.37
C ASP A 521 -3.25 20.96 -20.85
N ILE A 522 -2.16 20.85 -20.09
CA ILE A 522 -2.20 20.75 -18.63
C ILE A 522 -2.64 22.06 -17.96
N THR A 523 -2.53 23.20 -18.63
CA THR A 523 -2.84 24.51 -18.03
C THR A 523 -4.34 24.69 -17.75
N LEU A 524 -5.17 23.90 -18.45
CA LEU A 524 -6.62 23.89 -18.31
C LEU A 524 -7.08 23.07 -17.10
N ALA A 525 -6.22 22.21 -16.54
CA ALA A 525 -6.58 21.35 -15.42
C ALA A 525 -6.89 22.19 -14.15
N PRO A 526 -7.85 21.74 -13.33
CA PRO A 526 -8.21 22.44 -12.11
C PRO A 526 -7.05 22.43 -11.11
N TYR A 527 -6.87 23.56 -10.40
CA TYR A 527 -5.96 23.62 -9.27
C TYR A 527 -6.71 23.23 -7.99
N PRO A 528 -6.18 22.34 -7.13
CA PRO A 528 -6.91 21.91 -5.94
C PRO A 528 -7.16 23.06 -4.95
N LEU A 529 -8.43 23.42 -4.76
CA LEU A 529 -8.84 24.55 -3.89
C LEU A 529 -8.46 24.33 -2.42
N HIS A 530 -8.46 23.08 -1.95
CA HIS A 530 -8.13 22.72 -0.57
C HIS A 530 -6.69 23.08 -0.16
N LEU A 531 -5.80 23.32 -1.13
CA LEU A 531 -4.44 23.79 -0.86
C LEU A 531 -4.41 25.26 -0.42
N GLY A 532 -5.48 26.03 -0.63
CA GLY A 532 -5.55 27.42 -0.16
C GLY A 532 -4.63 28.40 -0.91
N HIS A 533 -3.98 27.98 -2.00
CA HIS A 533 -3.06 28.83 -2.77
C HIS A 533 -3.77 29.89 -3.63
N GLY A 534 -5.11 29.93 -3.65
CA GLY A 534 -5.89 30.94 -4.38
C GLY A 534 -5.74 30.89 -5.90
N PHE A 535 -5.44 29.71 -6.46
CA PHE A 535 -5.48 29.44 -7.90
C PHE A 535 -6.69 28.53 -8.21
N THR A 536 -7.29 28.71 -9.39
CA THR A 536 -8.42 27.88 -9.85
C THR A 536 -8.01 26.89 -10.94
N LYS A 537 -7.01 27.23 -11.75
CA LYS A 537 -6.44 26.39 -12.81
C LYS A 537 -4.92 26.38 -12.74
N LEU A 538 -4.28 25.33 -13.27
CA LEU A 538 -2.82 25.25 -13.31
C LEU A 538 -2.18 26.39 -14.11
N GLY A 539 -2.75 26.81 -15.23
CA GLY A 539 -2.21 27.90 -16.03
C GLY A 539 -2.02 29.21 -15.24
N ALA A 540 -2.85 29.44 -14.22
CA ALA A 540 -2.77 30.62 -13.38
C ALA A 540 -1.50 30.68 -12.51
N ILE A 541 -0.83 29.54 -12.26
CA ILE A 541 0.44 29.54 -11.52
C ILE A 541 1.59 30.06 -12.38
N PHE A 542 1.47 29.94 -13.71
CA PHE A 542 2.52 30.27 -14.68
C PHE A 542 2.32 31.61 -15.39
N SER A 543 1.13 32.22 -15.27
CA SER A 543 0.76 33.49 -15.89
C SER A 543 1.34 34.68 -15.13
N GLU A 544 1.83 35.68 -15.87
CA GLU A 544 2.31 36.95 -15.30
C GLU A 544 1.16 37.79 -14.74
N GLU A 545 -0.06 37.63 -15.25
CA GLU A 545 -1.24 38.35 -14.78
C GLU A 545 -1.70 37.86 -13.39
N THR A 546 -1.69 36.55 -13.17
CA THR A 546 -2.20 35.94 -11.92
C THR A 546 -1.11 35.57 -10.92
N ASN A 547 0.13 35.40 -11.38
CA ASN A 547 1.30 35.15 -10.53
C ASN A 547 2.55 35.89 -11.04
N PRO A 548 2.59 37.24 -10.94
CA PRO A 548 3.70 38.04 -11.47
C PRO A 548 5.06 37.56 -10.98
N GLY A 549 5.97 37.25 -11.91
CA GLY A 549 7.31 36.72 -11.65
C GLY A 549 7.35 35.44 -10.80
N ARG A 550 6.27 34.66 -10.82
CA ARG A 550 6.07 33.41 -10.05
C ARG A 550 6.41 33.56 -8.56
N LYS A 551 6.02 34.69 -7.98
CA LYS A 551 6.32 35.04 -6.58
C LYS A 551 5.41 34.34 -5.59
N LYS A 552 4.17 34.03 -5.98
CA LYS A 552 3.23 33.28 -5.15
C LYS A 552 3.64 31.81 -5.13
N PRO A 553 3.87 31.22 -3.94
CA PRO A 553 4.15 29.79 -3.77
C PRO A 553 3.08 28.90 -4.40
N PHE A 554 3.49 27.73 -4.92
CA PHE A 554 2.58 26.71 -5.43
C PHE A 554 3.17 25.31 -5.24
N SER A 555 2.31 24.30 -5.06
CA SER A 555 2.75 22.91 -5.00
C SER A 555 3.09 22.35 -6.38
N VAL A 556 4.13 21.52 -6.44
CA VAL A 556 4.53 20.79 -7.65
C VAL A 556 3.64 19.58 -7.94
N ARG A 557 3.02 18.99 -6.91
CA ARG A 557 2.22 17.77 -7.03
C ARG A 557 1.02 17.93 -8.00
N PRO A 558 0.25 19.04 -7.97
CA PRO A 558 -0.76 19.29 -8.99
C PRO A 558 -0.23 19.34 -10.44
N VAL A 559 0.99 19.84 -10.65
CA VAL A 559 1.63 19.86 -11.98
C VAL A 559 1.96 18.43 -12.41
N MET A 560 2.60 17.64 -11.55
CA MET A 560 2.89 16.22 -11.80
C MET A 560 1.62 15.41 -12.08
N GLN A 561 0.56 15.65 -11.29
CA GLN A 561 -0.75 15.02 -11.46
C GLN A 561 -1.40 15.35 -12.80
N ALA A 562 -1.26 16.58 -13.29
CA ALA A 562 -1.78 16.96 -14.60
C ALA A 562 -0.90 16.45 -15.75
N VAL A 563 0.41 16.26 -15.53
CA VAL A 563 1.33 15.74 -16.55
C VAL A 563 1.20 14.23 -16.74
N LYS A 564 0.99 13.44 -15.68
CA LYS A 564 0.79 11.98 -15.81
C LYS A 564 -0.47 11.66 -16.62
N ASP A 565 -0.58 10.43 -17.09
CA ASP A 565 -1.81 9.95 -17.73
C ASP A 565 -2.96 9.91 -16.71
N SER A 566 -4.15 10.28 -17.15
CA SER A 566 -5.34 10.37 -16.29
C SER A 566 -5.71 9.03 -15.65
N ASP A 567 -5.48 7.92 -16.37
CA ASP A 567 -5.71 6.54 -15.96
C ASP A 567 -4.51 5.89 -15.24
N ALA A 568 -3.34 6.53 -15.22
CA ALA A 568 -2.14 5.95 -14.61
C ALA A 568 -2.21 5.94 -13.07
N PHE A 569 -1.84 4.80 -12.50
CA PHE A 569 -1.55 4.67 -11.06
C PHE A 569 -0.25 5.43 -10.70
N VAL A 570 -0.11 5.83 -9.44
CA VAL A 570 1.08 6.49 -8.90
C VAL A 570 1.63 5.63 -7.76
N VAL A 571 2.86 5.15 -7.92
CA VAL A 571 3.63 4.56 -6.81
C VAL A 571 4.48 5.66 -6.21
N GLU A 572 4.13 6.13 -5.02
CA GLU A 572 4.91 7.14 -4.30
C GLU A 572 5.92 6.49 -3.35
N ARG A 573 7.20 6.88 -3.49
CA ARG A 573 8.30 6.41 -2.64
C ARG A 573 8.77 7.51 -1.69
N TRP A 574 9.12 7.10 -0.48
CA TRP A 574 9.54 7.94 0.63
C TRP A 574 8.54 9.05 0.97
N GLY A 575 7.24 8.81 0.76
CA GLY A 575 6.17 9.80 1.04
C GLY A 575 6.13 10.24 2.49
N GLY A 576 6.43 9.33 3.42
CA GLY A 576 6.49 9.60 4.87
C GLY A 576 7.82 10.11 5.40
N LEU A 577 8.86 10.27 4.56
CA LEU A 577 10.16 10.77 5.01
C LEU A 577 10.06 12.25 5.40
N GLY A 578 10.42 12.55 6.65
CA GLY A 578 10.28 13.89 7.24
C GLY A 578 11.55 14.73 7.20
N ASP A 579 11.58 15.77 8.06
CA ASP A 579 12.74 16.66 8.29
C ASP A 579 13.19 17.42 7.03
N GLY A 580 12.22 17.97 6.29
CA GLY A 580 12.41 18.80 5.11
C GLY A 580 12.39 18.01 3.79
N ALA A 581 12.23 16.68 3.83
CA ALA A 581 12.07 15.85 2.65
C ALA A 581 10.64 15.85 2.08
N GLU A 582 9.68 16.37 2.83
CA GLU A 582 8.30 16.58 2.39
C GLU A 582 8.24 17.52 1.16
N GLY A 583 9.23 18.40 1.02
CA GLY A 583 9.39 19.30 -0.13
C GLY A 583 9.87 18.61 -1.40
N VAL A 584 10.16 17.31 -1.35
CA VAL A 584 10.57 16.49 -2.50
C VAL A 584 9.57 15.35 -2.68
N SER A 585 8.98 15.23 -3.86
CA SER A 585 8.09 14.11 -4.24
C SER A 585 8.81 13.15 -5.18
N VAL A 586 8.68 11.84 -4.95
CA VAL A 586 9.29 10.79 -5.78
C VAL A 586 8.21 9.80 -6.18
N TRP A 587 7.80 9.83 -7.45
CA TRP A 587 6.73 9.02 -7.99
C TRP A 587 7.22 8.14 -9.13
N GLU A 588 6.63 6.96 -9.28
CA GLU A 588 6.67 6.18 -10.50
C GLU A 588 5.26 6.20 -11.09
N THR A 589 5.15 6.53 -12.38
CA THR A 589 3.85 6.62 -13.07
C THR A 589 4.04 6.51 -14.59
N ARG A 590 2.99 6.82 -15.36
CA ARG A 590 3.03 6.85 -16.83
C ARG A 590 2.68 8.21 -17.40
N VAL A 591 3.31 8.52 -18.53
CA VAL A 591 3.00 9.69 -19.37
C VAL A 591 3.08 9.30 -20.85
N GLY A 592 1.97 9.44 -21.57
CA GLY A 592 1.81 8.93 -22.94
C GLY A 592 1.90 7.41 -23.01
N GLY A 593 1.55 6.70 -21.94
CA GLY A 593 1.71 5.25 -21.81
C GLY A 593 3.11 4.80 -21.36
N ILE A 594 4.09 5.71 -21.30
CA ILE A 594 5.49 5.39 -21.02
C ILE A 594 5.75 5.45 -19.52
N PRO A 595 6.28 4.39 -18.88
CA PRO A 595 6.72 4.44 -17.49
C PRO A 595 7.82 5.47 -17.28
N ALA A 596 7.68 6.32 -16.26
CA ALA A 596 8.65 7.34 -15.91
C ALA A 596 8.68 7.62 -14.40
N GLY A 597 9.87 7.92 -13.89
CA GLY A 597 10.06 8.44 -12.54
C GLY A 597 9.87 9.96 -12.53
N PHE A 598 8.91 10.46 -11.75
CA PHE A 598 8.70 11.88 -11.56
C PHE A 598 9.32 12.33 -10.24
N LEU A 599 10.23 13.30 -10.32
CA LEU A 599 10.88 13.92 -9.17
C LEU A 599 10.41 15.38 -9.07
N GLY A 600 9.63 15.72 -8.04
CA GLY A 600 9.10 17.06 -7.85
C GLY A 600 9.78 17.79 -6.70
N ILE A 601 10.10 19.07 -6.89
CA ILE A 601 10.60 19.94 -5.83
C ILE A 601 9.58 21.05 -5.60
N ASP A 602 9.05 21.11 -4.39
CA ASP A 602 7.92 21.96 -4.05
C ASP A 602 8.34 23.44 -3.90
N ALA A 603 7.47 24.37 -4.29
CA ALA A 603 7.66 25.80 -4.11
C ALA A 603 6.87 26.35 -2.91
N MET A 604 6.29 25.48 -2.08
CA MET A 604 5.63 25.81 -0.83
C MET A 604 6.57 25.70 0.37
N GLY A 605 6.36 26.56 1.36
CA GLY A 605 6.91 26.36 2.69
C GLY A 605 6.11 25.26 3.41
N ILE A 606 6.80 24.38 4.12
CA ILE A 606 6.17 23.23 4.79
C ILE A 606 6.34 23.38 6.30
N PRO A 607 5.27 23.31 7.11
CA PRO A 607 5.38 23.40 8.56
C PRO A 607 6.34 22.34 9.11
N ARG A 608 7.17 22.71 10.08
CA ARG A 608 8.02 21.73 10.78
C ARG A 608 7.17 20.92 11.74
N VAL A 609 7.44 19.61 11.82
CA VAL A 609 6.78 18.68 12.74
C VAL A 609 7.83 18.15 13.73
N GLY A 610 7.48 18.11 15.02
CA GLY A 610 8.37 17.64 16.09
C GLY A 610 9.10 18.78 16.80
N ALA A 611 10.30 18.49 17.33
CA ALA A 611 11.08 19.46 18.10
C ALA A 611 11.69 20.53 17.17
N ILE A 612 11.20 21.77 17.28
CA ILE A 612 11.70 22.92 16.52
C ILE A 612 12.78 23.63 17.36
N PRO A 613 14.01 23.86 16.83
CA PRO A 613 15.01 24.65 17.50
C PRO A 613 14.49 26.06 17.82
N SER A 614 14.83 26.61 18.98
CA SER A 614 14.36 27.94 19.41
C SER A 614 14.79 29.09 18.50
N ASP A 615 15.86 28.89 17.73
CA ASP A 615 16.42 29.82 16.74
C ASP A 615 16.07 29.44 15.28
N GLY A 616 15.33 28.35 15.08
CA GLY A 616 14.92 27.86 13.77
C GLY A 616 13.57 28.42 13.31
N PRO A 617 13.34 28.56 12.00
CA PRO A 617 12.03 28.96 11.48
C PRO A 617 10.98 27.87 11.74
N GLU A 618 9.73 28.27 11.93
CA GLU A 618 8.59 27.36 12.16
C GLU A 618 8.24 26.51 10.92
N SER A 619 8.76 26.87 9.74
CA SER A 619 8.56 26.15 8.48
C SER A 619 9.87 25.93 7.72
N TRP A 620 9.91 24.85 6.95
CA TRP A 620 10.90 24.63 5.90
C TRP A 620 10.67 25.64 4.77
N SER A 621 11.74 26.27 4.31
CA SER A 621 11.65 27.29 3.27
C SER A 621 11.35 26.67 1.89
N PRO A 622 10.55 27.35 1.04
CA PRO A 622 10.17 26.83 -0.27
C PRO A 622 11.36 26.67 -1.21
N SER A 623 11.28 25.69 -2.13
CA SER A 623 12.26 25.46 -3.20
C SER A 623 13.69 25.16 -2.74
N THR A 624 13.89 24.95 -1.43
CA THR A 624 15.19 24.69 -0.82
C THR A 624 15.38 23.20 -0.60
N LEU A 625 16.54 22.66 -1.00
CA LEU A 625 16.91 21.28 -0.70
C LEU A 625 17.56 21.20 0.69
N PHE A 626 16.80 20.69 1.65
CA PHE A 626 17.26 20.30 2.98
C PHE A 626 17.94 18.92 2.97
N PRO A 627 18.67 18.51 4.02
CA PRO A 627 19.52 17.32 3.98
C PRO A 627 18.77 16.05 3.61
N LYS A 628 17.60 15.83 4.22
CA LYS A 628 16.74 14.67 3.93
C LYS A 628 16.06 14.77 2.57
N GLY A 629 15.72 15.98 2.10
CA GLY A 629 15.20 16.19 0.74
C GLY A 629 16.25 15.90 -0.34
N ALA A 630 17.49 16.34 -0.14
CA ALA A 630 18.62 16.02 -1.01
C ALA A 630 18.90 14.51 -1.03
N TYR A 631 18.89 13.86 0.15
CA TYR A 631 18.99 12.41 0.26
C TYR A 631 17.87 11.70 -0.52
N LYS A 632 16.61 12.08 -0.29
CA LYS A 632 15.44 11.51 -0.98
C LYS A 632 15.55 11.62 -2.50
N LEU A 633 15.99 12.77 -2.99
CA LEU A 633 16.16 13.00 -4.42
C LEU A 633 17.27 12.12 -5.03
N GLY A 634 18.44 12.05 -4.37
CA GLY A 634 19.54 11.19 -4.81
C GLY A 634 19.18 9.70 -4.79
N ARG A 635 18.41 9.25 -3.79
CA ARG A 635 17.86 7.90 -3.72
C ARG A 635 16.87 7.63 -4.85
N GLY A 636 15.95 8.55 -5.14
CA GLY A 636 15.01 8.43 -6.26
C GLY A 636 15.72 8.27 -7.61
N LEU A 637 16.71 9.12 -7.89
CA LEU A 637 17.55 9.02 -9.10
C LEU A 637 18.24 7.65 -9.21
N SER A 638 18.84 7.19 -8.11
CA SER A 638 19.56 5.91 -8.11
C SER A 638 18.63 4.72 -8.28
N ALA A 639 17.44 4.77 -7.66
CA ALA A 639 16.42 3.73 -7.79
C ALA A 639 15.90 3.63 -9.25
N PHE A 640 15.69 4.75 -9.93
CA PHE A 640 15.17 4.76 -11.30
C PHE A 640 16.21 4.41 -12.37
N SER A 641 17.50 4.61 -12.08
CA SER A 641 18.59 4.39 -13.02
C SER A 641 18.59 2.97 -13.61
N GLY A 642 18.56 2.88 -14.94
CA GLY A 642 18.52 1.64 -15.71
C GLY A 642 17.21 0.87 -15.59
N GLN A 643 16.18 1.46 -14.99
CA GLN A 643 14.83 0.88 -14.89
C GLN A 643 13.82 1.70 -15.67
N ILE A 644 13.74 3.01 -15.40
CA ILE A 644 12.80 3.95 -16.03
C ILE A 644 13.47 5.32 -16.24
N PRO A 645 13.09 6.09 -17.30
CA PRO A 645 13.54 7.46 -17.46
C PRO A 645 13.03 8.37 -16.34
N VAL A 646 13.66 9.53 -16.16
CA VAL A 646 13.28 10.47 -15.11
C VAL A 646 12.91 11.84 -15.67
N VAL A 647 11.83 12.41 -15.11
CA VAL A 647 11.43 13.81 -15.30
C VAL A 647 11.51 14.53 -13.97
N ILE A 648 12.35 15.56 -13.89
CA ILE A 648 12.58 16.37 -12.70
C ILE A 648 11.85 17.71 -12.85
N PHE A 649 10.81 17.93 -12.06
CA PHE A 649 10.05 19.17 -11.98
C PHE A 649 10.69 20.10 -10.95
N ALA A 650 11.51 21.01 -11.44
CA ALA A 650 12.43 21.79 -10.62
C ALA A 650 11.87 23.17 -10.25
N ASN A 651 11.74 23.39 -8.94
CA ASN A 651 11.73 24.70 -8.29
C ASN A 651 12.94 24.75 -7.34
N LEU A 652 14.06 25.30 -7.81
CA LEU A 652 15.36 25.18 -7.13
C LEU A 652 15.89 26.56 -6.75
N SER A 653 15.79 26.91 -5.47
CA SER A 653 16.45 28.09 -4.88
C SER A 653 17.90 27.78 -4.46
N GLY A 654 18.20 26.52 -4.17
CA GLY A 654 19.53 26.04 -3.77
C GLY A 654 19.45 24.98 -2.67
N PHE A 655 20.60 24.73 -2.04
CA PHE A 655 20.72 23.90 -0.85
C PHE A 655 20.66 24.77 0.42
N ASP A 656 20.13 24.22 1.52
CA ASP A 656 20.17 24.94 2.79
C ASP A 656 21.59 24.99 3.36
N GLY A 657 22.13 26.20 3.52
CA GLY A 657 23.48 26.44 4.02
C GLY A 657 23.59 26.65 5.52
N SER A 658 22.51 26.42 6.29
CA SER A 658 22.49 26.69 7.72
C SER A 658 23.43 25.77 8.52
N PRO A 659 23.91 26.19 9.71
CA PRO A 659 24.65 25.31 10.61
C PRO A 659 23.89 24.04 11.01
N GLU A 660 22.56 24.05 10.98
CA GLU A 660 21.74 22.86 11.22
C GLU A 660 21.94 21.84 10.09
N SER A 661 21.70 22.26 8.84
CA SER A 661 21.80 21.38 7.67
C SER A 661 23.22 20.88 7.42
N LEU A 662 24.22 21.74 7.62
CA LEU A 662 25.63 21.33 7.52
C LEU A 662 26.00 20.28 8.57
N ARG A 663 25.49 20.39 9.81
CA ARG A 663 25.63 19.34 10.85
C ARG A 663 24.89 18.06 10.52
N LYS A 664 23.80 18.15 9.74
CA LYS A 664 23.04 17.02 9.19
C LYS A 664 23.55 16.56 7.81
N TRP A 665 24.82 16.82 7.50
CA TRP A 665 25.52 16.24 6.34
C TRP A 665 24.97 16.70 4.98
N GLN A 666 24.45 17.94 4.88
CA GLN A 666 23.94 18.52 3.64
C GLN A 666 24.89 18.36 2.44
N LEU A 667 26.20 18.54 2.66
CA LEU A 667 27.19 18.40 1.59
C LEU A 667 27.29 16.98 1.04
N VAL A 668 27.19 15.97 1.91
CA VAL A 668 27.20 14.55 1.50
C VAL A 668 25.94 14.25 0.69
N HIS A 669 24.77 14.64 1.19
CA HIS A 669 23.50 14.40 0.50
C HIS A 669 23.39 15.18 -0.83
N GLY A 670 23.94 16.39 -0.90
CA GLY A 670 24.06 17.13 -2.16
C GLY A 670 25.00 16.46 -3.16
N ALA A 671 26.17 15.99 -2.71
CA ALA A 671 27.13 15.28 -3.57
C ALA A 671 26.56 13.98 -4.16
N GLU A 672 25.71 13.27 -3.40
CA GLU A 672 25.03 12.06 -3.87
C GLU A 672 24.10 12.31 -5.06
N ILE A 673 23.49 13.49 -5.18
CA ILE A 673 22.67 13.86 -6.35
C ILE A 673 23.54 13.93 -7.61
N GLY A 674 24.68 14.62 -7.53
CA GLY A 674 25.62 14.71 -8.64
C GLY A 674 26.17 13.34 -9.03
N ARG A 675 26.52 12.50 -8.04
CA ARG A 675 26.96 11.12 -8.26
C ARG A 675 25.89 10.28 -8.96
N ALA A 676 24.63 10.40 -8.53
CA ALA A 676 23.51 9.67 -9.11
C ALA A 676 23.26 10.08 -10.56
N LEU A 677 23.29 11.39 -10.88
CA LEU A 677 23.08 11.88 -12.25
C LEU A 677 24.21 11.49 -13.20
N VAL A 678 25.47 11.56 -12.76
CA VAL A 678 26.62 11.11 -13.58
C VAL A 678 26.54 9.62 -13.90
N LYS A 679 26.07 8.80 -12.95
CA LYS A 679 25.91 7.35 -13.13
C LYS A 679 24.57 6.94 -13.71
N PHE A 680 23.65 7.88 -13.95
CA PHE A 680 22.29 7.55 -14.35
C PHE A 680 22.29 6.90 -15.74
N GLN A 681 21.64 5.75 -15.85
CA GLN A 681 21.45 5.03 -17.11
C GLN A 681 20.01 5.25 -17.58
N GLY A 682 19.84 5.98 -18.67
CA GLY A 682 18.54 6.27 -19.28
C GLY A 682 18.28 7.77 -19.44
N PRO A 683 17.20 8.14 -20.12
CA PRO A 683 16.85 9.54 -20.36
C PRO A 683 16.54 10.32 -19.07
N VAL A 684 17.09 11.53 -18.95
CA VAL A 684 16.78 12.46 -17.84
C VAL A 684 16.32 13.80 -18.40
N LEU A 685 15.14 14.26 -17.99
CA LEU A 685 14.62 15.58 -18.36
C LEU A 685 14.47 16.45 -17.12
N LEU A 686 15.19 17.57 -17.07
CA LEU A 686 14.98 18.63 -16.09
C LEU A 686 14.02 19.68 -16.66
N VAL A 687 12.91 19.94 -15.97
CA VAL A 687 11.93 20.97 -16.31
C VAL A 687 11.95 22.05 -15.25
N VAL A 688 12.46 23.23 -15.57
CA VAL A 688 12.42 24.40 -14.68
C VAL A 688 11.00 25.00 -14.70
N LEU A 689 10.29 24.86 -13.57
CA LEU A 689 8.92 25.32 -13.40
C LEU A 689 8.81 26.78 -12.93
N SER A 690 9.77 27.28 -12.13
CA SER A 690 9.73 28.67 -11.67
C SER A 690 11.11 29.31 -11.61
N ARG A 691 12.00 28.77 -10.79
CA ARG A 691 13.33 29.33 -10.53
C ARG A 691 14.38 28.23 -10.52
N TYR A 692 15.56 28.57 -11.03
CA TYR A 692 16.73 27.72 -11.02
C TYR A 692 17.98 28.54 -10.65
N HIS A 693 18.37 28.45 -9.37
CA HIS A 693 19.47 29.24 -8.79
C HIS A 693 20.74 28.44 -8.45
N GLY A 694 21.88 29.15 -8.44
CA GLY A 694 23.24 28.63 -8.67
C GLY A 694 23.73 27.45 -7.83
N GLY A 695 23.39 27.35 -6.54
CA GLY A 695 23.93 26.29 -5.68
C GLY A 695 23.50 24.87 -6.08
N ALA A 696 22.30 24.73 -6.63
CA ALA A 696 21.82 23.47 -7.16
C ALA A 696 22.33 23.21 -8.59
N TYR A 697 22.71 24.25 -9.34
CA TYR A 697 23.08 24.12 -10.76
C TYR A 697 24.18 23.08 -10.99
N VAL A 698 25.21 23.07 -10.14
CA VAL A 698 26.35 22.16 -10.27
C VAL A 698 25.96 20.68 -10.25
N VAL A 699 24.89 20.32 -9.52
CA VAL A 699 24.41 18.93 -9.45
C VAL A 699 23.27 18.62 -10.41
N PHE A 700 22.75 19.60 -11.16
CA PHE A 700 21.70 19.41 -12.17
C PHE A 700 22.12 19.87 -13.57
N SER A 701 23.42 20.12 -13.77
CA SER A 701 23.93 20.54 -15.07
C SER A 701 23.82 19.40 -16.07
N THR A 702 23.39 19.69 -17.29
CA THR A 702 23.41 18.74 -18.41
C THR A 702 24.82 18.24 -18.72
N ALA A 703 25.87 18.96 -18.30
CA ALA A 703 27.27 18.52 -18.42
C ALA A 703 27.59 17.27 -17.59
N LEU A 704 26.71 16.85 -16.67
CA LEU A 704 26.92 15.65 -15.86
C LEU A 704 26.60 14.36 -16.62
N ASN A 705 25.72 14.41 -17.63
CA ASN A 705 25.26 13.21 -18.34
C ASN A 705 24.72 13.56 -19.73
N ASP A 706 25.26 12.93 -20.78
CA ASP A 706 24.89 13.18 -22.18
C ASP A 706 23.44 12.78 -22.52
N GLN A 707 22.81 11.95 -21.67
CA GLN A 707 21.39 11.57 -21.78
C GLN A 707 20.45 12.55 -21.07
N MET A 708 21.01 13.58 -20.43
CA MET A 708 20.25 14.62 -19.74
C MET A 708 19.92 15.79 -20.67
N GLU A 709 18.70 16.27 -20.57
CA GLU A 709 18.23 17.48 -21.22
C GLU A 709 17.56 18.40 -20.20
N ALA A 710 17.70 19.71 -20.38
CA ALA A 710 17.10 20.70 -19.50
C ALA A 710 16.29 21.70 -20.31
N VAL A 711 15.04 21.93 -19.91
CA VAL A 711 14.13 22.93 -20.48
C VAL A 711 13.54 23.80 -19.40
N ALA A 712 13.04 24.96 -19.79
CA ALA A 712 12.38 25.89 -18.88
C ALA A 712 11.01 26.29 -19.43
N LEU A 713 10.03 26.46 -18.54
CA LEU A 713 8.75 27.05 -18.91
C LEU A 713 8.92 28.56 -19.10
N LYS A 714 8.38 29.12 -20.18
CA LYS A 714 8.38 30.57 -20.43
C LYS A 714 7.90 31.35 -19.20
N GLY A 715 8.61 32.41 -18.80
CA GLY A 715 8.34 33.16 -17.57
C GLY A 715 8.99 32.58 -16.29
N SER A 716 9.85 31.56 -16.42
CA SER A 716 10.75 31.14 -15.34
C SER A 716 12.05 31.93 -15.33
N TYR A 717 12.83 31.77 -14.25
CA TYR A 717 14.09 32.46 -14.03
C TYR A 717 15.25 31.47 -13.84
N ALA A 718 16.40 31.78 -14.43
CA ALA A 718 17.64 31.02 -14.25
C ALA A 718 18.81 31.99 -14.01
N SER A 719 19.40 31.95 -12.82
CA SER A 719 20.49 32.87 -12.46
C SER A 719 21.41 32.28 -11.39
N VAL A 720 22.66 32.74 -11.31
CA VAL A 720 23.60 32.28 -10.26
C VAL A 720 23.08 32.63 -8.86
N ILE A 721 22.48 33.81 -8.72
CA ILE A 721 21.85 34.34 -7.50
C ILE A 721 20.69 35.26 -7.90
N GLY A 722 19.68 35.45 -7.05
CA GLY A 722 18.60 36.41 -7.35
C GLY A 722 19.10 37.86 -7.36
N GLY A 723 18.54 38.72 -8.22
CA GLY A 723 18.96 40.11 -8.41
C GLY A 723 19.06 40.91 -7.11
N SER A 724 18.11 40.77 -6.18
CA SER A 724 18.14 41.47 -4.90
C SER A 724 19.35 41.09 -4.04
N ALA A 725 19.72 39.82 -4.01
CA ALA A 725 20.89 39.34 -3.27
C ALA A 725 22.20 39.67 -4.02
N ALA A 726 22.18 39.69 -5.36
CA ALA A 726 23.29 40.22 -6.15
C ALA A 726 23.56 41.69 -5.81
N ALA A 727 22.51 42.51 -5.76
CA ALA A 727 22.62 43.93 -5.43
C ALA A 727 23.17 44.16 -4.01
N SER A 728 22.67 43.40 -3.02
CA SER A 728 23.03 43.59 -1.62
C SER A 728 24.39 43.03 -1.22
N VAL A 729 24.87 41.97 -1.89
CA VAL A 729 26.13 41.29 -1.53
C VAL A 729 27.24 41.55 -2.55
N VAL A 730 26.95 41.33 -3.83
CA VAL A 730 27.98 41.36 -4.90
C VAL A 730 28.23 42.79 -5.39
N PHE A 731 27.17 43.58 -5.58
CA PHE A 731 27.27 44.94 -6.15
C PHE A 731 27.17 46.05 -5.09
N ASN A 732 27.19 45.71 -3.80
CA ASN A 732 27.06 46.69 -2.71
C ASN A 732 28.11 47.80 -2.78
N SER A 733 29.37 47.45 -3.07
CA SER A 733 30.45 48.43 -3.21
C SER A 733 30.26 49.35 -4.42
N ALA A 734 29.73 48.83 -5.52
CA ALA A 734 29.43 49.61 -6.73
C ALA A 734 28.24 50.57 -6.49
N ILE A 735 27.20 50.11 -5.81
CA ILE A 735 26.07 50.94 -5.37
C ILE A 735 26.55 52.04 -4.41
N SER A 736 27.38 51.69 -3.43
CA SER A 736 27.92 52.67 -2.47
C SER A 736 28.73 53.77 -3.16
N ARG A 737 29.55 53.40 -4.16
CA ARG A 737 30.30 54.39 -4.95
C ARG A 737 29.38 55.33 -5.75
N LYS A 738 28.30 54.80 -6.34
CA LYS A 738 27.30 55.63 -7.04
C LYS A 738 26.61 56.61 -6.09
N ILE A 739 26.28 56.19 -4.87
CA ILE A 739 25.68 57.05 -3.84
C ILE A 739 26.63 58.18 -3.44
N GLU A 740 27.92 57.87 -3.24
CA GLU A 740 28.93 58.87 -2.88
C GLU A 740 29.15 59.93 -3.95
N GLN A 741 28.92 59.57 -5.21
CA GLN A 741 29.05 60.45 -6.38
C GLN A 741 27.74 61.15 -6.77
N ASP A 742 26.62 60.90 -6.06
CA ASP A 742 25.34 61.53 -6.37
C ASP A 742 25.42 63.05 -6.16
N PRO A 743 25.12 63.87 -7.20
CA PRO A 743 25.22 65.33 -7.10
C PRO A 743 24.38 65.92 -5.97
N GLY A 744 23.23 65.33 -5.64
CA GLY A 744 22.38 65.81 -4.55
C GLY A 744 22.86 65.41 -3.16
N ILE A 745 23.52 64.26 -3.02
CA ILE A 745 24.24 63.90 -1.78
C ILE A 745 25.45 64.82 -1.57
N LEU A 746 26.24 65.06 -2.62
CA LEU A 746 27.38 65.99 -2.57
C LEU A 746 26.94 67.41 -2.21
N GLY A 747 25.85 67.90 -2.81
CA GLY A 747 25.27 69.21 -2.50
C GLY A 747 24.88 69.37 -1.03
N ILE A 748 24.14 68.40 -0.47
CA ILE A 748 23.73 68.44 0.95
C ILE A 748 24.97 68.34 1.88
N ARG A 749 25.98 67.55 1.52
CA ARG A 749 27.23 67.45 2.29
C ARG A 749 28.02 68.76 2.29
N GLU A 750 28.04 69.50 1.17
CA GLU A 750 28.63 70.84 1.14
C GLU A 750 27.85 71.84 2.00
N GLU A 751 26.51 71.86 1.91
CA GLU A 751 25.67 72.71 2.76
C GLU A 751 25.87 72.42 4.27
N LEU A 752 26.10 71.15 4.63
CA LEU A 752 26.38 70.73 6.01
C LEU A 752 27.70 71.24 6.57
N LYS A 753 28.69 71.61 5.73
CA LYS A 753 29.98 72.15 6.20
C LYS A 753 29.81 73.50 6.88
N THR A 754 28.80 74.27 6.49
CA THR A 754 28.55 75.64 6.98
C THR A 754 27.28 75.77 7.85
N ALA A 755 26.49 74.70 8.00
CA ALA A 755 25.23 74.74 8.73
C ALA A 755 25.38 74.56 10.26
N ALA A 756 24.57 75.28 11.04
CA ALA A 756 24.53 75.21 12.51
C ALA A 756 23.10 75.10 13.07
N GLY A 757 22.97 74.63 14.31
CA GLY A 757 21.69 74.57 15.04
C GLY A 757 20.59 73.78 14.31
N ARG A 758 19.38 74.33 14.24
CA ARG A 758 18.21 73.72 13.59
C ARG A 758 18.43 73.40 12.10
N GLN A 759 19.19 74.24 11.39
CA GLN A 759 19.45 74.04 9.96
C GLN A 759 20.30 72.80 9.73
N ARG A 760 21.31 72.58 10.59
CA ARG A 760 22.15 71.37 10.53
C ARG A 760 21.32 70.11 10.76
N MET A 761 20.47 70.09 11.80
CA MET A 761 19.58 68.95 12.08
C MET A 761 18.63 68.65 10.91
N SER A 762 18.08 69.67 10.27
CA SER A 762 17.22 69.51 9.09
C SER A 762 17.98 68.94 7.88
N LEU A 763 19.22 69.39 7.65
CA LEU A 763 20.06 68.87 6.57
C LEU A 763 20.55 67.44 6.83
N GLU A 764 20.87 67.09 8.08
CA GLU A 764 21.21 65.71 8.49
C GLU A 764 20.02 64.76 8.27
N ALA A 765 18.80 65.18 8.63
CA ALA A 765 17.58 64.41 8.35
C ALA A 765 17.35 64.23 6.83
N ARG A 766 17.44 65.31 6.04
CA ARG A 766 17.32 65.26 4.57
C ARG A 766 18.39 64.39 3.93
N LEU A 767 19.63 64.43 4.44
CA LEU A 767 20.72 63.59 3.95
C LEU A 767 20.42 62.11 4.22
N SER A 768 20.00 61.78 5.45
CA SER A 768 19.65 60.41 5.83
C SER A 768 18.51 59.84 4.98
N GLU A 769 17.45 60.62 4.79
CA GLU A 769 16.31 60.26 3.95
C GLU A 769 16.74 60.03 2.49
N ARG A 770 17.52 60.96 1.92
CA ARG A 770 18.01 60.84 0.54
C ARG A 770 18.97 59.66 0.35
N LEU A 771 19.85 59.40 1.32
CA LEU A 771 20.74 58.23 1.28
C LEU A 771 19.94 56.93 1.27
N SER A 772 18.93 56.81 2.15
CA SER A 772 18.06 55.63 2.24
C SER A 772 17.26 55.42 0.95
N ALA A 773 16.65 56.49 0.43
CA ALA A 773 15.88 56.45 -0.81
C ALA A 773 16.76 56.06 -2.00
N LEU A 774 17.90 56.74 -2.19
CA LEU A 774 18.80 56.47 -3.31
C LEU A 774 19.40 55.06 -3.26
N ARG A 775 19.76 54.57 -2.07
CA ARG A 775 20.23 53.20 -1.88
C ARG A 775 19.16 52.19 -2.28
N THR A 776 17.92 52.42 -1.89
CA THR A 776 16.78 51.56 -2.25
C THR A 776 16.59 51.53 -3.76
N THR A 777 16.54 52.70 -4.42
CA THR A 777 16.40 52.82 -5.88
C THR A 777 17.52 52.11 -6.61
N LEU A 778 18.78 52.42 -6.30
CA LEU A 778 19.94 51.81 -6.98
C LEU A 778 20.02 50.30 -6.74
N SER A 779 19.60 49.82 -5.56
CA SER A 779 19.56 48.38 -5.28
C SER A 779 18.49 47.68 -6.12
N LEU A 780 17.31 48.28 -6.27
CA LEU A 780 16.24 47.75 -7.13
C LEU A 780 16.63 47.77 -8.61
N GLU A 781 17.17 48.88 -9.10
CA GLU A 781 17.65 48.99 -10.49
C GLU A 781 18.75 47.98 -10.80
N THR A 782 19.71 47.82 -9.88
CA THR A 782 20.79 46.83 -10.03
C THR A 782 20.23 45.41 -10.03
N ALA A 783 19.26 45.12 -9.16
CA ALA A 783 18.58 43.82 -9.13
C ALA A 783 17.85 43.51 -10.44
N GLU A 784 17.05 44.45 -10.94
CA GLU A 784 16.33 44.31 -12.21
C GLU A 784 17.27 44.19 -13.41
N GLN A 785 18.36 44.97 -13.44
CA GLN A 785 19.38 44.87 -14.46
C GLN A 785 20.04 43.49 -14.43
N PHE A 786 20.35 42.97 -13.24
CA PHE A 786 20.95 41.67 -13.06
C PHE A 786 20.02 40.56 -13.57
N ASP A 787 18.76 40.54 -13.14
CA ASP A 787 17.78 39.51 -13.54
C ASP A 787 17.48 39.57 -15.05
N ARG A 788 17.50 40.75 -15.67
CA ARG A 788 17.34 40.89 -17.12
C ARG A 788 18.48 40.26 -17.92
N ILE A 789 19.70 40.34 -17.40
CA ILE A 789 20.87 39.69 -18.02
C ILE A 789 20.82 38.18 -17.80
N HIS A 790 20.41 37.74 -16.61
CA HIS A 790 20.38 36.34 -16.20
C HIS A 790 18.96 35.76 -16.35
N SER A 791 18.58 35.52 -17.61
CA SER A 791 17.28 34.98 -18.00
C SER A 791 17.37 33.55 -18.57
N VAL A 792 16.24 32.86 -18.65
CA VAL A 792 16.15 31.51 -19.25
C VAL A 792 16.43 31.52 -20.76
N GLU A 793 16.11 32.60 -21.46
CA GLU A 793 16.45 32.78 -22.88
C GLU A 793 17.96 32.87 -23.08
N ARG A 794 18.67 33.58 -22.19
CA ARG A 794 20.14 33.57 -22.20
C ARG A 794 20.66 32.18 -21.92
N ALA A 795 20.13 31.49 -20.91
CA ALA A 795 20.54 30.13 -20.57
C ALA A 795 20.36 29.17 -21.76
N ALA A 796 19.28 29.31 -22.54
CA ALA A 796 19.10 28.57 -23.79
C ALA A 796 20.12 28.97 -24.87
N LYS A 797 20.35 30.27 -25.06
CA LYS A 797 21.31 30.79 -26.05
C LYS A 797 22.75 30.32 -25.81
N VAL A 798 23.15 30.17 -24.55
CA VAL A 798 24.51 29.69 -24.18
C VAL A 798 24.59 28.16 -24.04
N GLY A 799 23.49 27.43 -24.30
CA GLY A 799 23.45 25.97 -24.26
C GLY A 799 23.28 25.36 -22.86
N SER A 800 23.11 26.18 -21.81
CA SER A 800 22.79 25.70 -20.45
C SER A 800 21.39 25.10 -20.34
N LEU A 801 20.48 25.50 -21.22
CA LEU A 801 19.17 24.89 -21.45
C LEU A 801 19.04 24.55 -22.94
N LYS A 802 18.25 23.53 -23.27
CA LYS A 802 17.94 23.18 -24.66
C LYS A 802 16.99 24.19 -25.29
N SER A 803 15.90 24.52 -24.59
CA SER A 803 14.85 25.40 -25.08
C SER A 803 13.97 25.94 -23.95
N VAL A 804 13.24 27.01 -24.27
CA VAL A 804 12.14 27.55 -23.46
C VAL A 804 10.83 27.14 -24.13
N ILE A 805 9.90 26.54 -23.38
CA ILE A 805 8.63 26.02 -23.90
C ILE A 805 7.43 26.71 -23.24
N GLU A 806 6.30 26.76 -23.94
CA GLU A 806 5.06 27.25 -23.34
C GLU A 806 4.51 26.23 -22.33
N PRO A 807 3.89 26.66 -21.21
CA PRO A 807 3.33 25.73 -20.22
C PRO A 807 2.34 24.71 -20.79
N SER A 808 1.59 25.08 -21.83
CA SER A 808 0.65 24.19 -22.53
C SER A 808 1.33 23.05 -23.29
N GLN A 809 2.61 23.21 -23.64
CA GLN A 809 3.41 22.21 -24.36
C GLN A 809 4.14 21.24 -23.42
N LEU A 810 4.03 21.40 -22.08
CA LEU A 810 4.82 20.62 -21.14
C LEU A 810 4.62 19.10 -21.30
N ARG A 811 3.36 18.63 -21.28
CA ARG A 811 3.05 17.21 -21.43
C ARG A 811 3.46 16.67 -22.82
N PRO A 812 3.07 17.30 -23.95
CA PRO A 812 3.52 16.88 -25.27
C PRO A 812 5.05 16.80 -25.40
N TYR A 813 5.77 17.78 -24.84
CA TYR A 813 7.23 17.82 -24.89
C TYR A 813 7.86 16.64 -24.14
N ILE A 814 7.35 16.34 -22.93
CA ILE A 814 7.81 15.19 -22.15
C ILE A 814 7.61 13.89 -22.93
N ILE A 815 6.41 13.67 -23.51
CA ILE A 815 6.12 12.45 -24.28
C ILE A 815 7.07 12.33 -25.49
N ASN A 816 7.27 13.41 -26.24
CA ASN A 816 8.16 13.42 -27.39
C ASN A 816 9.62 13.17 -27.00
N PHE A 817 10.09 13.79 -25.92
CA PHE A 817 11.43 13.56 -25.39
C PHE A 817 11.63 12.09 -25.02
N LEU A 818 10.71 11.51 -24.24
CA LEU A 818 10.81 10.12 -23.80
C LEU A 818 10.73 9.15 -24.97
N SER A 819 9.76 9.31 -25.87
CA SER A 819 9.57 8.44 -27.04
C SER A 819 10.79 8.46 -27.94
N GLY A 820 11.31 9.66 -28.26
CA GLY A 820 12.48 9.82 -29.11
C GLY A 820 13.76 9.26 -28.50
N ARG A 821 13.97 9.42 -27.18
CA ARG A 821 15.18 8.92 -26.51
C ARG A 821 15.15 7.42 -26.24
N LEU A 822 13.97 6.84 -26.06
CA LEU A 822 13.79 5.39 -25.87
C LEU A 822 13.66 4.63 -27.20
N GLY A 823 13.58 5.33 -28.34
CA GLY A 823 13.38 4.70 -29.65
C GLY A 823 11.99 4.05 -29.80
N LEU A 824 11.02 4.53 -29.03
CA LEU A 824 9.64 4.08 -29.13
C LEU A 824 9.01 4.78 -30.34
N VAL A 825 8.79 4.02 -31.42
CA VAL A 825 8.07 4.50 -32.61
C VAL A 825 6.58 4.51 -32.27
N ASP A 826 5.88 5.58 -32.67
CA ASP A 826 4.43 5.73 -32.48
C ASP A 826 3.59 4.67 -33.19
#